data_AF-A0AAD3RKC8-F1
#
_entry.id   AF-A0AAD3RKC8-F1
#
_cell.length_a   1.000
_cell.length_b   1.000
_cell.length_c   1.000
_cell.angle_alpha   90.00
_cell.angle_beta   90.00
_cell.angle_gamma   90.00
#
_symmetry.space_group_name_H-M   'P 1'
#
loop_
_entity.id
_entity.type
_entity.pdbx_description
1 polymer ?
#
loop_
_entity_poly.entity_id
_entity_poly.type
_entity_poly.pdbx_seq_one_letter_code
_entity_poly.pdbx_strand_id
1 'polypeptide(L)'
;MLHGKALNSTLLLLLIPIIFASAHGRSYPCFSRNDTEFQHLVLHPDPSVGTVYVGARDHLFQLDGLDGLRLEQEERTGPVSDSKDCLPPVTELNCPQARRTSNHNKLLLVDPKALELITCGSVHQGTCQKRNLSSIKNILFSTERPVDTQYVAANDPSVSTVGLVVGPRGGERTVMYVGRGYTASHPPISTRHLSSEPIFSYEETAKLAVAGRLSEYDHHFVTAFTRRTYVYFLFYRRDIKSASREYRTYAARVCLDDTSYYSYVEVPLVCRSPTSPSRTYNLLQAAQVGQVYPLDELDRHIDSTRDLCYTQDGRVEGKGEVAYIEYEVKSCCANLPPNTLKAYPCGSDHTPSPMASRAPLEAKAVWHTSAARLTAVAVSVRDKHSIAFLGDSKGTLHKVYLGQDGMVEVYANTTIHPNSPINSDLLLDQTGAHIYIMTRNTVEKRPVAECGDHLDCQSCLSARDPYCGWCVLEGRCGQQWECQRGSLQGQWLWSFNQTQQCLSIQHLSLYNISRGEKTDIAVSVEGLPRLGEGEFYSCFFQDTETPASPTNTGVTCSTPDASSLPPISHGDEFVMVTLSLRLTNVTVAETEFTFYNCSLVQQLSGRRPCQGCVSSRWGCNWCIHQHVCTHKHTCSQGITIYNQNECPCVEKVQDSPLLPVNVERKITLVGQHLNLFQDENLDYECVLAIENQSVVVQASVESDAKKPSVFFITCQPYQYAYSVLMEEYPATINVRRKNNFLIDSAEDLYGGDCL
;
A
#
# COMPACT_ATOMS: atom_id res chain seq x y z
N MET A 1 77.20 -2.96 2.72
CA MET A 1 77.52 -4.39 2.92
C MET A 1 76.68 -4.89 4.09
N LEU A 2 75.95 -6.00 3.88
CA LEU A 2 75.52 -7.04 4.84
C LEU A 2 74.81 -6.58 6.15
N HIS A 3 73.49 -6.76 6.29
CA HIS A 3 72.69 -7.99 6.58
C HIS A 3 72.35 -8.15 8.08
N GLY A 4 71.07 -8.40 8.40
CA GLY A 4 70.61 -8.96 9.68
C GLY A 4 69.22 -8.49 10.13
N LYS A 5 68.13 -8.98 9.51
CA LYS A 5 67.18 -10.02 10.01
C LYS A 5 65.95 -9.44 10.75
N ALA A 6 64.78 -9.52 10.08
CA ALA A 6 63.46 -9.41 10.71
C ALA A 6 62.70 -10.73 10.53
N LEU A 7 62.08 -11.19 11.62
CA LEU A 7 61.26 -12.40 11.73
C LEU A 7 59.90 -12.20 11.04
N ASN A 8 59.49 -13.16 10.21
CA ASN A 8 58.13 -13.25 9.66
C ASN A 8 57.20 -13.96 10.67
N SER A 9 56.09 -13.30 11.03
CA SER A 9 54.94 -13.91 11.71
C SER A 9 53.79 -14.02 10.70
N THR A 10 53.44 -15.23 10.31
CA THR A 10 52.28 -15.53 9.45
C THR A 10 51.03 -15.71 10.31
N LEU A 11 50.10 -14.75 10.24
CA LEU A 11 48.77 -14.82 10.82
C LEU A 11 47.82 -15.50 9.83
N LEU A 12 47.26 -16.66 10.21
CA LEU A 12 46.28 -17.42 9.44
C LEU A 12 44.92 -16.74 9.56
N LEU A 13 44.44 -16.07 8.50
CA LEU A 13 43.06 -15.56 8.42
C LEU A 13 42.11 -16.70 8.00
N LEU A 14 41.20 -17.08 8.91
CA LEU A 14 40.04 -17.92 8.63
C LEU A 14 39.04 -17.13 7.77
N LEU A 15 38.87 -17.54 6.51
CA LEU A 15 37.82 -17.07 5.61
C LEU A 15 36.48 -17.73 6.01
N ILE A 16 35.60 -16.94 6.64
CA ILE A 16 34.18 -17.31 6.81
C ILE A 16 33.49 -17.10 5.45
N PRO A 17 32.77 -18.09 4.90
CA PRO A 17 32.02 -17.88 3.67
C PRO A 17 30.81 -17.00 3.98
N ILE A 18 30.86 -15.75 3.51
CA ILE A 18 29.70 -14.86 3.48
C ILE A 18 28.74 -15.46 2.45
N ILE A 19 27.71 -16.16 2.93
CA ILE A 19 26.55 -16.51 2.12
C ILE A 19 25.87 -15.19 1.78
N PHE A 20 26.15 -14.66 0.58
CA PHE A 20 25.32 -13.62 -0.01
C PHE A 20 23.93 -14.25 -0.23
N ALA A 21 23.00 -13.97 0.66
CA ALA A 21 21.59 -14.11 0.36
C ALA A 21 21.29 -13.20 -0.83
N SER A 22 21.18 -13.78 -2.02
CA SER A 22 20.61 -13.09 -3.17
C SER A 22 19.20 -12.69 -2.80
N ALA A 23 18.97 -11.39 -2.57
CA ALA A 23 17.64 -10.82 -2.58
C ALA A 23 16.99 -11.25 -3.91
N HIS A 24 16.01 -12.13 -3.84
CA HIS A 24 15.25 -12.53 -5.02
C HIS A 24 14.46 -11.29 -5.45
N GLY A 25 15.00 -10.53 -6.40
CA GLY A 25 14.28 -9.44 -7.04
C GLY A 25 12.99 -10.00 -7.62
N ARG A 26 11.86 -9.34 -7.36
CA ARG A 26 10.58 -9.74 -7.95
C ARG A 26 10.71 -9.78 -9.47
N SER A 27 10.31 -10.90 -10.05
CA SER A 27 10.15 -11.03 -11.49
C SER A 27 8.72 -10.68 -11.84
N TYR A 28 8.54 -9.52 -12.47
CA TYR A 28 7.27 -9.15 -13.09
C TYR A 28 7.21 -9.74 -14.50
N PRO A 29 6.01 -10.11 -15.00
CA PRO A 29 5.84 -10.49 -16.40
C PRO A 29 6.40 -9.43 -17.34
N CYS A 30 7.29 -9.84 -18.24
CA CYS A 30 7.95 -8.94 -19.17
C CYS A 30 8.19 -9.59 -20.53
N PHE A 31 8.18 -8.75 -21.57
CA PHE A 31 8.58 -9.11 -22.92
C PHE A 31 9.61 -8.11 -23.42
N SER A 32 10.79 -8.60 -23.83
CA SER A 32 11.88 -7.77 -24.34
C SER A 32 12.37 -8.23 -25.71
N ARG A 33 12.73 -7.26 -26.57
CA ARG A 33 13.35 -7.48 -27.90
C ARG A 33 14.38 -6.40 -28.18
N ASN A 34 15.64 -6.80 -28.40
CA ASN A 34 16.77 -5.87 -28.54
C ASN A 34 17.08 -5.44 -29.98
N ASP A 35 16.53 -6.14 -30.97
CA ASP A 35 16.73 -5.90 -32.40
C ASP A 35 15.77 -4.84 -32.99
N THR A 36 14.77 -4.44 -32.21
CA THR A 36 13.78 -3.43 -32.59
C THR A 36 13.54 -2.41 -31.48
N GLU A 37 12.81 -1.34 -31.80
CA GLU A 37 12.35 -0.32 -30.86
C GLU A 37 10.81 -0.33 -30.83
N PHE A 38 10.23 -0.50 -29.65
CA PHE A 38 8.80 -0.44 -29.41
C PHE A 38 8.31 1.01 -29.47
N GLN A 39 7.16 1.21 -30.09
CA GLN A 39 6.64 2.54 -30.42
C GLN A 39 5.22 2.73 -29.90
N HIS A 40 4.37 1.73 -30.08
CA HIS A 40 2.98 1.78 -29.63
C HIS A 40 2.53 0.49 -28.95
N LEU A 41 1.62 0.63 -27.99
CA LEU A 41 1.02 -0.45 -27.23
C LEU A 41 -0.50 -0.30 -27.23
N VAL A 42 -1.24 -1.39 -27.45
CA VAL A 42 -2.69 -1.40 -27.25
C VAL A 42 -3.15 -2.74 -26.68
N LEU A 43 -4.16 -2.70 -25.82
CA LEU A 43 -4.75 -3.88 -25.18
C LEU A 43 -5.96 -4.36 -25.97
N HIS A 44 -6.24 -5.66 -25.93
CA HIS A 44 -7.49 -6.21 -26.46
C HIS A 44 -8.71 -5.60 -25.75
N PRO A 45 -9.83 -5.32 -26.46
CA PRO A 45 -11.02 -4.69 -25.89
C PRO A 45 -11.85 -5.63 -25.02
N ASP A 46 -11.61 -6.94 -25.10
CA ASP A 46 -12.15 -7.94 -24.16
C ASP A 46 -11.04 -8.36 -23.18
N PRO A 47 -11.21 -8.12 -21.86
CA PRO A 47 -10.20 -8.45 -20.85
C PRO A 47 -10.05 -9.95 -20.63
N SER A 48 -11.05 -10.77 -20.99
CA SER A 48 -10.98 -12.24 -20.88
C SER A 48 -10.08 -12.88 -21.92
N VAL A 49 -9.84 -12.18 -23.04
CA VAL A 49 -8.86 -12.57 -24.06
C VAL A 49 -7.46 -12.14 -23.64
N GLY A 50 -7.34 -10.92 -23.11
CA GLY A 50 -6.09 -10.41 -22.50
C GLY A 50 -4.90 -10.26 -23.44
N THR A 51 -5.07 -10.39 -24.76
CA THR A 51 -4.00 -10.17 -25.74
C THR A 51 -3.49 -8.73 -25.71
N VAL A 52 -2.17 -8.58 -25.87
CA VAL A 52 -1.47 -7.29 -25.92
C VAL A 52 -0.77 -7.15 -27.27
N TYR A 53 -0.98 -6.04 -27.96
CA TYR A 53 -0.36 -5.77 -29.25
C TYR A 53 0.72 -4.70 -29.11
N VAL A 54 1.91 -4.98 -29.68
CA VAL A 54 3.05 -4.06 -29.64
C VAL A 54 3.49 -3.72 -31.05
N GLY A 55 3.36 -2.45 -31.41
CA GLY A 55 3.85 -1.88 -32.66
C GLY A 55 5.29 -1.41 -32.48
N ALA A 56 6.18 -1.87 -33.36
CA ALA A 56 7.60 -1.58 -33.26
C ALA A 56 8.21 -1.21 -34.62
N ARG A 57 9.47 -0.78 -34.62
CA ARG A 57 10.23 -0.56 -35.84
C ARG A 57 10.41 -1.89 -36.57
N ASP A 58 9.92 -1.99 -37.80
CA ASP A 58 10.01 -3.16 -38.67
C ASP A 58 9.25 -4.41 -38.20
N HIS A 59 8.56 -4.35 -37.05
CA HIS A 59 7.91 -5.50 -36.43
C HIS A 59 6.54 -5.14 -35.81
N LEU A 60 5.67 -6.14 -35.73
CA LEU A 60 4.41 -6.12 -34.98
C LEU A 60 4.35 -7.40 -34.14
N PHE A 61 4.03 -7.27 -32.86
CA PHE A 61 3.96 -8.38 -31.92
C PHE A 61 2.56 -8.54 -31.34
N GLN A 62 2.18 -9.79 -31.12
CA GLN A 62 1.00 -10.20 -30.38
C GLN A 62 1.46 -11.03 -29.18
N LEU A 63 1.10 -10.60 -27.98
CA LEU A 63 1.54 -11.20 -26.72
C LEU A 63 0.31 -11.69 -25.94
N ASP A 64 0.49 -12.79 -25.21
CA ASP A 64 -0.48 -13.29 -24.25
C ASP A 64 -0.34 -12.52 -22.93
N GLY A 65 -1.23 -11.56 -22.68
CA GLY A 65 -1.22 -10.76 -21.46
C GLY A 65 -1.74 -11.49 -20.22
N LEU A 66 -2.35 -12.67 -20.36
CA LEU A 66 -2.78 -13.52 -19.25
C LEU A 66 -1.64 -14.47 -18.82
N ASP A 67 -0.90 -15.01 -19.80
CA ASP A 67 0.26 -15.89 -19.59
C ASP A 67 1.59 -15.11 -19.65
N GLY A 68 1.71 -14.11 -18.78
CA GLY A 68 3.01 -13.52 -18.48
C GLY A 68 3.68 -12.70 -19.59
N LEU A 69 2.92 -12.14 -20.56
CA LEU A 69 3.43 -11.44 -21.75
C LEU A 69 4.22 -12.34 -22.72
N ARG A 70 3.89 -13.64 -22.78
CA ARG A 70 4.52 -14.56 -23.71
C ARG A 70 4.21 -14.18 -25.16
N LEU A 71 5.22 -14.26 -26.03
CA LEU A 71 5.03 -14.01 -27.46
C LEU A 71 4.15 -15.09 -28.11
N GLU A 72 3.08 -14.68 -28.78
CA GLU A 72 2.21 -15.55 -29.56
C GLU A 72 2.52 -15.47 -31.05
N GLN A 73 2.61 -14.25 -31.60
CA GLN A 73 2.88 -14.01 -33.02
C GLN A 73 3.80 -12.80 -33.21
N GLU A 74 4.62 -12.88 -34.26
CA GLU A 74 5.54 -11.83 -34.67
C GLU A 74 5.45 -11.68 -36.19
N GLU A 75 5.18 -10.46 -36.65
CA GLU A 75 5.07 -10.12 -38.06
C GLU A 75 6.07 -9.05 -38.45
N ARG A 76 6.80 -9.30 -39.54
CA ARG A 76 7.80 -8.35 -40.05
C ARG A 76 7.13 -7.33 -40.97
N THR A 77 7.17 -6.06 -40.59
CA THR A 77 6.58 -4.93 -41.32
C THR A 77 7.60 -4.12 -42.12
N GLY A 78 8.90 -4.40 -41.95
CA GLY A 78 10.00 -3.78 -42.69
C GLY A 78 11.37 -4.42 -42.40
N PRO A 79 12.49 -3.80 -42.81
CA PRO A 79 12.57 -2.63 -43.67
C PRO A 79 12.16 -2.98 -45.11
N VAL A 80 11.66 -1.99 -45.85
CA VAL A 80 11.27 -2.10 -47.26
C VAL A 80 12.08 -1.14 -48.13
N SER A 81 12.06 -1.32 -49.45
CA SER A 81 12.68 -0.36 -50.37
C SER A 81 11.74 0.82 -50.55
N ASP A 82 12.05 1.98 -49.95
CA ASP A 82 11.17 3.14 -49.88
C ASP A 82 11.97 4.45 -49.80
N SER A 83 11.32 5.58 -50.09
CA SER A 83 11.81 6.93 -49.85
C SER A 83 10.63 7.85 -49.54
N LYS A 84 10.85 8.85 -48.69
CA LYS A 84 9.84 9.86 -48.32
C LYS A 84 9.31 10.66 -49.50
N ASP A 85 10.06 10.69 -50.61
CA ASP A 85 9.66 11.41 -51.83
C ASP A 85 8.87 10.53 -52.82
N CYS A 86 8.68 9.25 -52.51
CA CYS A 86 8.08 8.29 -53.43
C CYS A 86 6.63 7.98 -53.14
N LEU A 87 5.83 7.91 -54.19
CA LEU A 87 4.44 7.48 -54.13
C LEU A 87 4.37 5.96 -54.40
N PRO A 88 3.63 5.18 -53.59
CA PRO A 88 3.39 3.77 -53.87
C PRO A 88 2.59 3.57 -55.18
N PRO A 89 2.83 2.48 -55.94
CA PRO A 89 3.74 1.38 -55.64
C PRO A 89 5.21 1.74 -55.92
N VAL A 90 6.07 1.48 -54.93
CA VAL A 90 7.51 1.77 -55.01
C VAL A 90 8.21 0.65 -55.77
N THR A 91 8.73 0.99 -56.95
CA THR A 91 9.51 0.08 -57.81
C THR A 91 10.79 0.79 -58.26
N GLU A 92 11.79 0.05 -58.73
CA GLU A 92 13.04 0.64 -59.24
C GLU A 92 12.80 1.61 -60.40
N LEU A 93 11.76 1.39 -61.21
CA LEU A 93 11.40 2.26 -62.33
C LEU A 93 10.77 3.57 -61.85
N ASN A 94 9.87 3.50 -60.87
CA ASN A 94 9.05 4.65 -60.45
C ASN A 94 9.73 5.48 -59.34
N CYS A 95 10.66 4.86 -58.60
CA CYS A 95 11.38 5.46 -57.48
C CYS A 95 12.83 4.93 -57.43
N PRO A 96 13.70 5.34 -58.36
CA PRO A 96 15.10 4.90 -58.41
C PRO A 96 15.92 5.32 -57.18
N GLN A 97 15.46 6.34 -56.46
CA GLN A 97 16.04 6.81 -55.19
C GLN A 97 15.63 5.98 -53.97
N ALA A 98 14.74 4.99 -54.11
CA ALA A 98 14.35 4.12 -53.01
C ALA A 98 15.59 3.44 -52.39
N ARG A 99 15.59 3.36 -51.06
CA ARG A 99 16.61 2.65 -50.30
C ARG A 99 15.94 1.78 -49.26
N ARG A 100 16.71 0.87 -48.68
CA ARG A 100 16.25 0.04 -47.56
C ARG A 100 15.95 0.94 -46.37
N THR A 101 14.67 1.14 -46.09
CA THR A 101 14.15 2.11 -45.12
C THR A 101 13.32 1.34 -44.09
N SER A 102 13.57 1.61 -42.80
CA SER A 102 12.79 1.01 -41.72
C SER A 102 11.37 1.55 -41.67
N ASN A 103 10.42 0.65 -41.44
CA ASN A 103 9.03 0.96 -41.24
C ASN A 103 8.76 1.17 -39.75
N HIS A 104 8.54 2.43 -39.37
CA HIS A 104 8.17 2.78 -38.01
C HIS A 104 6.66 2.66 -37.86
N ASN A 105 6.18 1.93 -36.85
CA ASN A 105 4.79 1.96 -36.46
C ASN A 105 4.45 3.38 -35.95
N LYS A 106 3.51 4.04 -36.63
CA LYS A 106 3.08 5.42 -36.36
C LYS A 106 1.73 5.49 -35.66
N LEU A 107 0.92 4.44 -35.82
CA LEU A 107 -0.37 4.26 -35.16
C LEU A 107 -0.60 2.76 -34.95
N LEU A 108 -1.15 2.44 -33.78
CA LEU A 108 -1.66 1.13 -33.43
C LEU A 108 -2.97 1.33 -32.67
N LEU A 109 -4.09 0.98 -33.30
CA LEU A 109 -5.42 1.24 -32.76
C LEU A 109 -6.29 -0.01 -32.89
N VAL A 110 -7.28 -0.13 -32.02
CA VAL A 110 -8.30 -1.17 -32.11
C VAL A 110 -9.62 -0.54 -32.56
N ASP A 111 -10.29 -1.17 -33.53
CA ASP A 111 -11.71 -0.97 -33.76
C ASP A 111 -12.49 -2.01 -32.93
N PRO A 112 -13.09 -1.61 -31.80
CA PRO A 112 -13.79 -2.55 -30.92
C PRO A 112 -15.11 -3.05 -31.50
N LYS A 113 -15.71 -2.35 -32.47
CA LYS A 113 -16.96 -2.80 -33.10
C LYS A 113 -16.69 -3.85 -34.17
N ALA A 114 -15.66 -3.62 -34.98
CA ALA A 114 -15.30 -4.54 -36.06
C ALA A 114 -14.39 -5.70 -35.59
N LEU A 115 -13.82 -5.60 -34.38
CA LEU A 115 -12.81 -6.52 -33.85
C LEU A 115 -11.57 -6.59 -34.75
N GLU A 116 -11.08 -5.42 -35.16
CA GLU A 116 -9.94 -5.28 -36.09
C GLU A 116 -8.83 -4.43 -35.46
N LEU A 117 -7.58 -4.79 -35.77
CA LEU A 117 -6.39 -4.02 -35.44
C LEU A 117 -6.03 -3.11 -36.64
N ILE A 118 -5.87 -1.82 -36.38
CA ILE A 118 -5.43 -0.82 -37.37
C ILE A 118 -3.95 -0.53 -37.12
N THR A 119 -3.12 -0.72 -38.15
CA THR A 119 -1.67 -0.49 -38.07
C THR A 119 -1.24 0.46 -39.17
N CYS A 120 -0.59 1.56 -38.84
CA CYS A 120 -0.07 2.51 -39.82
C CYS A 120 1.45 2.62 -39.72
N GLY A 121 2.13 2.52 -40.86
CA GLY A 121 3.59 2.62 -40.96
C GLY A 121 4.08 4.02 -41.30
N SER A 122 5.40 4.20 -41.35
CA SER A 122 6.04 5.43 -41.86
C SER A 122 6.42 5.34 -43.34
N VAL A 123 6.59 4.12 -43.86
CA VAL A 123 6.91 3.89 -45.28
C VAL A 123 5.66 4.02 -46.14
N HIS A 124 5.83 4.05 -47.47
CA HIS A 124 4.72 4.14 -48.42
C HIS A 124 3.80 5.35 -48.14
N GLN A 125 4.39 6.52 -47.88
CA GLN A 125 3.66 7.76 -47.54
C GLN A 125 2.77 7.68 -46.29
N GLY A 126 2.93 6.66 -45.45
CA GLY A 126 2.17 6.51 -44.21
C GLY A 126 0.82 5.81 -44.38
N THR A 127 0.73 4.83 -45.29
CA THR A 127 -0.46 3.98 -45.45
C THR A 127 -0.74 3.10 -44.23
N CYS A 128 -2.01 2.74 -44.05
CA CYS A 128 -2.47 1.85 -42.99
C CYS A 128 -2.97 0.50 -43.52
N GLN A 129 -3.03 -0.47 -42.61
CA GLN A 129 -3.60 -1.80 -42.82
C GLN A 129 -4.63 -2.08 -41.73
N LYS A 130 -5.63 -2.92 -42.07
CA LYS A 130 -6.53 -3.54 -41.11
C LYS A 130 -6.13 -5.01 -40.96
N ARG A 131 -6.06 -5.50 -39.72
CA ARG A 131 -5.64 -6.87 -39.38
C ARG A 131 -6.66 -7.49 -38.43
N ASN A 132 -6.74 -8.82 -38.42
CA ASN A 132 -7.61 -9.55 -37.50
C ASN A 132 -7.03 -9.50 -36.07
N LEU A 133 -7.86 -9.25 -35.05
CA LEU A 133 -7.40 -9.26 -33.65
C LEU A 133 -6.92 -10.66 -33.20
N SER A 134 -7.58 -11.74 -33.60
CA SER A 134 -7.18 -13.10 -33.19
C SER A 134 -5.83 -13.53 -33.77
N SER A 135 -5.41 -12.96 -34.90
CA SER A 135 -4.10 -13.22 -35.51
C SER A 135 -3.64 -12.02 -36.31
N ILE A 136 -2.60 -11.34 -35.80
CA ILE A 136 -1.99 -10.20 -36.47
C ILE A 136 -1.43 -10.55 -37.86
N LYS A 137 -1.15 -11.82 -38.15
CA LYS A 137 -0.74 -12.29 -39.47
C LYS A 137 -1.79 -12.06 -40.57
N ASN A 138 -3.06 -12.11 -40.21
CA ASN A 138 -4.16 -12.01 -41.17
C ASN A 138 -4.48 -10.54 -41.47
N ILE A 139 -4.07 -10.07 -42.66
CA ILE A 139 -4.38 -8.73 -43.17
C ILE A 139 -5.76 -8.76 -43.83
N LEU A 140 -6.68 -7.98 -43.27
CA LEU A 140 -8.05 -7.82 -43.76
C LEU A 140 -8.14 -6.76 -44.87
N PHE A 141 -7.31 -5.73 -44.80
CA PHE A 141 -7.25 -4.67 -45.81
C PHE A 141 -5.87 -4.02 -45.89
N SER A 142 -5.41 -3.75 -47.11
CA SER A 142 -4.22 -2.97 -47.44
C SER A 142 -4.37 -2.43 -48.86
N THR A 143 -3.96 -1.18 -49.12
CA THR A 143 -4.00 -0.59 -50.46
C THR A 143 -2.63 -0.65 -51.13
N GLU A 144 -2.57 -1.16 -52.36
CA GLU A 144 -1.33 -1.20 -53.17
C GLU A 144 -1.12 0.08 -53.99
N ARG A 145 -2.20 0.79 -54.30
CA ARG A 145 -2.22 2.03 -55.09
C ARG A 145 -3.05 3.09 -54.36
N PRO A 146 -2.56 3.57 -53.20
CA PRO A 146 -3.24 4.60 -52.43
C PRO A 146 -3.43 5.87 -53.26
N VAL A 147 -4.62 6.48 -53.15
CA VAL A 147 -4.83 7.88 -53.56
C VAL A 147 -4.35 8.84 -52.48
N ASP A 148 -4.15 10.11 -52.82
CA ASP A 148 -3.62 11.14 -51.89
C ASP A 148 -4.39 11.24 -50.57
N THR A 149 -5.68 10.91 -50.59
CA THR A 149 -6.57 10.93 -49.42
C THR A 149 -6.37 9.74 -48.48
N GLN A 150 -5.66 8.68 -48.90
CA GLN A 150 -5.37 7.46 -48.12
C GLN A 150 -4.00 7.47 -47.45
N TYR A 151 -3.21 8.54 -47.60
CA TYR A 151 -1.97 8.74 -46.83
C TYR A 151 -2.31 9.25 -45.42
N VAL A 152 -2.30 8.34 -44.45
CA VAL A 152 -2.82 8.57 -43.10
C VAL A 152 -1.76 9.13 -42.17
N ALA A 153 -0.69 8.38 -41.97
CA ALA A 153 0.35 8.69 -41.01
C ALA A 153 1.43 9.61 -41.60
N ALA A 154 2.18 10.28 -40.74
CA ALA A 154 3.38 10.99 -41.15
C ALA A 154 4.43 9.98 -41.64
N ASN A 155 5.00 10.21 -42.83
CA ASN A 155 5.98 9.32 -43.45
C ASN A 155 7.42 9.53 -42.90
N ASP A 156 7.52 10.12 -41.71
CA ASP A 156 8.77 10.44 -41.05
C ASP A 156 8.77 9.85 -39.62
N PRO A 157 9.82 9.13 -39.20
CA PRO A 157 9.92 8.60 -37.84
C PRO A 157 9.78 9.66 -36.74
N SER A 158 10.32 10.87 -36.93
CA SER A 158 10.32 11.92 -35.90
C SER A 158 9.07 12.78 -35.85
N VAL A 159 8.18 12.68 -36.85
CA VAL A 159 6.94 13.49 -36.91
C VAL A 159 5.77 12.70 -36.35
N SER A 160 5.03 13.27 -35.40
CA SER A 160 3.98 12.53 -34.71
C SER A 160 2.72 12.30 -35.55
N THR A 161 1.98 11.25 -35.21
CA THR A 161 0.63 10.99 -35.70
C THR A 161 -0.18 10.46 -34.53
N VAL A 162 -1.39 10.95 -34.35
CA VAL A 162 -2.35 10.47 -33.35
C VAL A 162 -3.62 10.05 -34.05
N GLY A 163 -4.26 9.00 -33.55
CA GLY A 163 -5.51 8.52 -34.10
C GLY A 163 -6.48 8.10 -33.00
N LEU A 164 -7.76 8.22 -33.30
CA LEU A 164 -8.85 7.90 -32.39
C LEU A 164 -9.99 7.27 -33.19
N VAL A 165 -10.34 6.03 -32.85
CA VAL A 165 -11.49 5.34 -33.45
C VAL A 165 -12.74 5.68 -32.64
N VAL A 166 -13.78 6.15 -33.33
CA VAL A 166 -15.04 6.57 -32.70
C VAL A 166 -16.23 5.96 -33.43
N GLY A 167 -17.21 5.48 -32.67
CA GLY A 167 -18.54 5.16 -33.18
C GLY A 167 -19.51 6.33 -32.96
N PRO A 168 -19.93 7.08 -33.99
CA PRO A 168 -20.89 8.18 -33.87
C PRO A 168 -22.22 7.70 -33.29
N ARG A 169 -22.97 8.61 -32.64
CA ARG A 169 -24.26 8.26 -32.00
C ARG A 169 -25.28 7.85 -33.05
N GLY A 170 -25.92 6.70 -32.87
CA GLY A 170 -26.93 6.18 -33.79
C GLY A 170 -26.38 5.62 -35.12
N GLY A 171 -25.06 5.64 -35.32
CA GLY A 171 -24.41 5.06 -36.50
C GLY A 171 -23.95 3.63 -36.28
N GLU A 172 -24.21 2.75 -37.25
CA GLU A 172 -23.65 1.39 -37.28
C GLU A 172 -22.12 1.40 -37.53
N ARG A 173 -21.59 2.46 -38.16
CA ARG A 173 -20.21 2.50 -38.67
C ARG A 173 -19.26 3.30 -37.77
N THR A 174 -18.01 2.84 -37.68
CA THR A 174 -16.91 3.55 -37.01
C THR A 174 -16.16 4.46 -37.97
N VAL A 175 -15.62 5.55 -37.45
CA VAL A 175 -14.72 6.47 -38.17
C VAL A 175 -13.43 6.64 -37.39
N MET A 176 -12.37 7.01 -38.10
CA MET A 176 -11.07 7.30 -37.51
C MET A 176 -10.75 8.79 -37.65
N TYR A 177 -10.59 9.45 -36.51
CA TYR A 177 -10.05 10.80 -36.42
C TYR A 177 -8.53 10.73 -36.38
N VAL A 178 -7.85 11.55 -37.19
CA VAL A 178 -6.38 11.52 -37.32
C VAL A 178 -5.83 12.93 -37.22
N GLY A 179 -4.89 13.12 -36.31
CA GLY A 179 -4.00 14.28 -36.25
C GLY A 179 -2.63 13.90 -36.81
N ARG A 180 -2.19 14.56 -37.87
CA ARG A 180 -0.94 14.26 -38.59
C ARG A 180 0.00 15.46 -38.54
N GLY A 181 1.21 15.25 -38.04
CA GLY A 181 2.24 16.29 -38.09
C GLY A 181 2.71 16.58 -39.51
N TYR A 182 3.42 17.70 -39.68
CA TYR A 182 3.80 18.18 -41.00
C TYR A 182 4.91 17.32 -41.63
N THR A 183 4.63 16.80 -42.82
CA THR A 183 5.61 16.10 -43.70
C THR A 183 5.39 16.46 -45.17
N ALA A 184 4.14 16.72 -45.54
CA ALA A 184 3.71 17.15 -46.87
C ALA A 184 2.41 17.96 -46.74
N SER A 185 1.85 18.42 -47.86
CA SER A 185 0.63 19.25 -47.93
C SER A 185 -0.69 18.48 -47.68
N HIS A 186 -0.70 17.56 -46.73
CA HIS A 186 -1.92 16.85 -46.30
C HIS A 186 -2.59 17.59 -45.14
N PRO A 187 -3.90 17.44 -44.94
CA PRO A 187 -4.59 18.11 -43.84
C PRO A 187 -4.01 17.67 -42.48
N PRO A 188 -3.76 18.60 -41.55
CA PRO A 188 -3.23 18.27 -40.22
C PRO A 188 -4.25 17.49 -39.38
N ILE A 189 -5.55 17.67 -39.63
CA ILE A 189 -6.61 16.89 -38.98
C ILE A 189 -7.61 16.41 -40.04
N SER A 190 -7.97 15.13 -39.98
CA SER A 190 -8.97 14.51 -40.86
C SER A 190 -9.83 13.51 -40.12
N THR A 191 -11.06 13.32 -40.58
CA THR A 191 -11.89 12.15 -40.30
C THR A 191 -11.74 11.18 -41.47
N ARG A 192 -11.79 9.87 -41.23
CA ARG A 192 -11.55 8.85 -42.25
C ARG A 192 -12.49 7.66 -42.07
N HIS A 193 -12.92 7.08 -43.18
CA HIS A 193 -13.74 5.87 -43.16
C HIS A 193 -12.93 4.63 -42.79
N LEU A 194 -13.55 3.71 -42.03
CA LEU A 194 -12.98 2.41 -41.69
C LEU A 194 -13.69 1.23 -42.39
N SER A 195 -14.91 1.44 -42.87
CA SER A 195 -15.75 0.37 -43.44
C SER A 195 -16.24 0.64 -44.87
N SER A 196 -16.28 1.90 -45.33
CA SER A 196 -16.68 2.26 -46.68
C SER A 196 -15.45 2.55 -47.55
N GLU A 197 -15.47 2.03 -48.77
CA GLU A 197 -14.45 2.34 -49.77
C GLU A 197 -14.58 3.79 -50.26
N PRO A 198 -13.46 4.50 -50.49
CA PRO A 198 -12.09 4.05 -50.27
C PRO A 198 -11.72 4.02 -48.77
N ILE A 199 -11.36 2.86 -48.22
CA ILE A 199 -11.03 2.71 -46.79
C ILE A 199 -9.81 3.58 -46.44
N PHE A 200 -9.82 4.20 -45.26
CA PHE A 200 -8.86 5.21 -44.78
C PHE A 200 -8.83 6.54 -45.57
N SER A 201 -9.68 6.71 -46.59
CA SER A 201 -9.82 7.98 -47.28
C SER A 201 -10.59 9.00 -46.45
N TYR A 202 -10.21 10.27 -46.60
CA TYR A 202 -11.01 11.40 -46.10
C TYR A 202 -11.89 12.07 -47.18
N GLU A 203 -11.90 11.56 -48.42
CA GLU A 203 -12.56 12.21 -49.56
C GLU A 203 -14.05 12.47 -49.37
N GLU A 204 -14.78 11.49 -48.83
CA GLU A 204 -16.22 11.58 -48.54
C GLU A 204 -16.53 11.90 -47.07
N THR A 205 -15.52 12.32 -46.30
CA THR A 205 -15.69 12.68 -44.88
C THR A 205 -15.32 14.15 -44.67
N ALA A 206 -14.39 14.44 -43.76
CA ALA A 206 -14.11 15.78 -43.31
C ALA A 206 -12.61 15.97 -43.09
N LYS A 207 -12.12 17.19 -43.36
CA LYS A 207 -10.74 17.59 -43.12
C LYS A 207 -10.68 19.04 -42.70
N LEU A 208 -9.70 19.39 -41.87
CA LEU A 208 -9.45 20.78 -41.52
C LEU A 208 -8.97 21.56 -42.76
N ALA A 209 -9.68 22.62 -43.09
CA ALA A 209 -9.32 23.50 -44.20
C ALA A 209 -8.09 24.34 -43.85
N VAL A 210 -7.07 24.31 -44.72
CA VAL A 210 -5.86 25.12 -44.59
C VAL A 210 -5.55 25.75 -45.95
N ALA A 211 -5.51 27.08 -46.01
CA ALA A 211 -5.14 27.82 -47.21
C ALA A 211 -3.72 28.40 -47.13
N GLY A 212 -3.22 28.63 -45.91
CA GLY A 212 -1.86 29.12 -45.67
C GLY A 212 -0.78 28.04 -45.78
N ARG A 213 0.47 28.44 -45.54
CA ARG A 213 1.62 27.52 -45.56
C ARG A 213 1.64 26.63 -44.31
N LEU A 214 1.14 25.40 -44.42
CA LEU A 214 1.08 24.44 -43.31
C LEU A 214 2.46 24.22 -42.63
N SER A 215 3.55 24.31 -43.39
CA SER A 215 4.92 24.21 -42.89
C SER A 215 5.29 25.26 -41.83
N GLU A 216 4.62 26.42 -41.81
CA GLU A 216 4.91 27.47 -40.83
C GLU A 216 4.37 27.15 -39.45
N TYR A 217 3.30 26.35 -39.37
CA TYR A 217 2.68 25.95 -38.12
C TYR A 217 3.46 24.82 -37.44
N ASP A 218 3.94 23.85 -38.21
CA ASP A 218 4.75 22.72 -37.73
C ASP A 218 4.06 21.97 -36.57
N HIS A 219 2.87 21.42 -36.84
CA HIS A 219 2.04 20.75 -35.85
C HIS A 219 2.69 19.47 -35.32
N HIS A 220 2.62 19.30 -34.00
CA HIS A 220 3.02 18.10 -33.29
C HIS A 220 1.86 17.63 -32.42
N PHE A 221 1.21 16.57 -32.85
CA PHE A 221 0.09 15.96 -32.12
C PHE A 221 0.58 15.05 -31.00
N VAL A 222 -0.10 15.11 -29.86
CA VAL A 222 0.25 14.33 -28.66
C VAL A 222 -0.83 13.31 -28.34
N THR A 223 -2.11 13.70 -28.32
CA THR A 223 -3.22 12.77 -28.08
C THR A 223 -4.55 13.31 -28.63
N ALA A 224 -5.52 12.42 -28.75
CA ALA A 224 -6.91 12.75 -29.07
C ALA A 224 -7.87 11.93 -28.20
N PHE A 225 -8.99 12.51 -27.81
CA PHE A 225 -10.00 11.83 -26.99
C PHE A 225 -11.41 12.35 -27.27
N THR A 226 -12.41 11.54 -26.96
CA THR A 226 -13.83 11.96 -27.01
C THR A 226 -14.30 12.43 -25.64
N ARG A 227 -15.12 13.48 -25.62
CA ARG A 227 -15.88 13.88 -24.42
C ARG A 227 -17.22 14.47 -24.82
N ARG A 228 -18.29 14.00 -24.17
CA ARG A 228 -19.69 14.38 -24.47
C ARG A 228 -20.08 14.05 -25.92
N THR A 229 -20.13 15.07 -26.79
CA THR A 229 -20.47 14.97 -28.22
C THR A 229 -19.36 15.56 -29.09
N TYR A 230 -18.14 15.64 -28.57
CA TYR A 230 -17.00 16.28 -29.21
C TYR A 230 -15.76 15.38 -29.22
N VAL A 231 -14.89 15.64 -30.20
CA VAL A 231 -13.52 15.13 -30.29
C VAL A 231 -12.56 16.26 -29.95
N TYR A 232 -11.57 15.96 -29.12
CA TYR A 232 -10.51 16.88 -28.76
C TYR A 232 -9.18 16.39 -29.33
N PHE A 233 -8.37 17.34 -29.81
CA PHE A 233 -6.98 17.11 -30.19
C PHE A 233 -6.10 17.98 -29.31
N LEU A 234 -5.09 17.37 -28.71
CA LEU A 234 -4.04 18.10 -27.99
C LEU A 234 -2.75 18.02 -28.79
N PHE A 235 -2.23 19.20 -29.14
CA PHE A 235 -1.03 19.33 -29.96
C PHE A 235 -0.29 20.61 -29.58
N TYR A 236 0.93 20.75 -30.05
CA TYR A 236 1.64 22.03 -30.03
C TYR A 236 2.07 22.42 -31.44
N ARG A 237 2.06 23.73 -31.70
CA ARG A 237 2.45 24.33 -32.98
C ARG A 237 3.05 25.71 -32.73
N ARG A 238 3.72 26.28 -33.73
CA ARG A 238 4.22 27.66 -33.65
C ARG A 238 3.06 28.64 -33.62
N ASP A 239 3.13 29.63 -32.73
CA ASP A 239 2.18 30.74 -32.68
C ASP A 239 2.54 31.78 -33.75
N ILE A 240 2.02 31.59 -34.97
CA ILE A 240 2.31 32.46 -36.10
C ILE A 240 1.77 33.89 -35.93
N LYS A 241 0.83 34.12 -35.00
CA LYS A 241 0.28 35.45 -34.69
C LYS A 241 1.15 36.19 -33.68
N SER A 242 1.98 35.48 -32.92
CA SER A 242 2.99 36.07 -32.04
C SER A 242 4.26 36.46 -32.79
N ALA A 243 4.87 37.57 -32.39
CA ALA A 243 6.17 37.99 -32.91
C ALA A 243 7.29 36.98 -32.56
N SER A 244 7.18 36.27 -31.43
CA SER A 244 8.19 35.28 -31.00
C SER A 244 8.14 33.98 -31.79
N ARG A 245 6.98 33.66 -32.40
CA ARG A 245 6.71 32.38 -33.11
C ARG A 245 7.08 31.13 -32.30
N GLU A 246 7.05 31.22 -30.98
CA GLU A 246 7.38 30.10 -30.08
C GLU A 246 6.31 28.99 -30.19
N TYR A 247 6.71 27.76 -29.86
CA TYR A 247 5.77 26.67 -29.75
C TYR A 247 4.84 26.85 -28.56
N ARG A 248 3.57 26.58 -28.79
CA ARG A 248 2.53 26.64 -27.77
C ARG A 248 1.62 25.44 -27.89
N THR A 249 1.16 24.93 -26.75
CA THR A 249 0.17 23.86 -26.69
C THR A 249 -1.22 24.43 -26.95
N TYR A 250 -2.01 23.71 -27.74
CA TYR A 250 -3.40 24.02 -28.04
C TYR A 250 -4.28 22.81 -27.76
N ALA A 251 -5.51 23.07 -27.34
CA ALA A 251 -6.61 22.13 -27.41
C ALA A 251 -7.55 22.55 -28.54
N ALA A 252 -7.73 21.69 -29.53
CA ALA A 252 -8.78 21.85 -30.53
C ALA A 252 -9.97 20.96 -30.21
N ARG A 253 -11.17 21.40 -30.59
CA ARG A 253 -12.43 20.68 -30.42
C ARG A 253 -13.26 20.72 -31.70
N VAL A 254 -13.87 19.60 -32.05
CA VAL A 254 -14.80 19.42 -33.17
C VAL A 254 -16.00 18.59 -32.72
N CYS A 255 -17.21 18.86 -33.21
CA CYS A 255 -18.38 18.03 -32.98
C CYS A 255 -18.23 16.66 -33.66
N LEU A 256 -18.78 15.61 -33.05
CA LEU A 256 -18.75 14.25 -33.63
C LEU A 256 -19.51 14.16 -34.96
N ASP A 257 -20.64 14.85 -35.07
CA ASP A 257 -21.52 14.78 -36.24
C ASP A 257 -21.19 15.84 -37.29
N ASP A 258 -20.09 16.60 -37.10
CA ASP A 258 -19.67 17.63 -38.03
C ASP A 258 -18.81 17.03 -39.16
N THR A 259 -19.47 16.85 -40.31
CA THR A 259 -18.87 16.29 -41.52
C THR A 259 -18.08 17.31 -42.33
N SER A 260 -17.85 18.52 -41.83
CA SER A 260 -17.18 19.60 -42.58
C SER A 260 -16.20 20.43 -41.76
N TYR A 261 -16.04 20.14 -40.46
CA TYR A 261 -15.18 20.84 -39.52
C TYR A 261 -15.56 22.32 -39.31
N TYR A 262 -16.84 22.67 -39.50
CA TYR A 262 -17.36 24.01 -39.19
C TYR A 262 -17.32 24.33 -37.69
N SER A 263 -17.40 23.32 -36.85
CA SER A 263 -17.31 23.43 -35.38
C SER A 263 -15.88 23.56 -34.86
N TYR A 264 -14.86 23.55 -35.72
CA TYR A 264 -13.47 23.58 -35.31
C TYR A 264 -13.13 24.87 -34.56
N VAL A 265 -12.68 24.70 -33.32
CA VAL A 265 -12.14 25.78 -32.50
C VAL A 265 -10.88 25.30 -31.81
N GLU A 266 -9.82 26.11 -31.78
CA GLU A 266 -8.61 25.85 -31.01
C GLU A 266 -8.29 26.95 -29.99
N VAL A 267 -7.84 26.52 -28.80
CA VAL A 267 -7.56 27.40 -27.67
C VAL A 267 -6.15 27.11 -27.14
N PRO A 268 -5.28 28.14 -26.95
CA PRO A 268 -3.97 27.95 -26.38
C PRO A 268 -4.06 27.60 -24.90
N LEU A 269 -3.23 26.65 -24.46
CA LEU A 269 -3.12 26.25 -23.06
C LEU A 269 -1.82 26.76 -22.46
N VAL A 270 -1.86 27.25 -21.23
CA VAL A 270 -0.67 27.67 -20.47
C VAL A 270 -0.74 27.11 -19.07
N CYS A 271 0.34 26.45 -18.63
CA CYS A 271 0.49 26.03 -17.25
C CYS A 271 1.59 26.86 -16.58
N ARG A 272 1.31 27.43 -15.40
CA ARG A 272 2.27 28.25 -14.64
C ARG A 272 2.64 27.56 -13.32
N SER A 273 3.89 27.71 -12.91
CA SER A 273 4.30 27.27 -11.57
C SER A 273 3.66 28.14 -10.49
N PRO A 274 3.04 27.56 -9.44
CA PRO A 274 2.49 28.33 -8.32
C PRO A 274 3.57 29.05 -7.51
N THR A 275 4.80 28.51 -7.47
CA THR A 275 5.92 29.05 -6.68
C THR A 275 6.85 29.96 -7.47
N SER A 276 6.73 30.00 -8.80
CA SER A 276 7.62 30.79 -9.67
C SER A 276 6.85 31.29 -10.87
N PRO A 277 6.29 32.50 -10.82
CA PRO A 277 5.43 33.05 -11.89
C PRO A 277 6.12 33.15 -13.26
N SER A 278 7.46 33.23 -13.27
CA SER A 278 8.29 33.25 -14.48
C SER A 278 8.43 31.87 -15.15
N ARG A 279 8.13 30.77 -14.45
CA ARG A 279 8.26 29.42 -14.98
C ARG A 279 6.93 28.96 -15.58
N THR A 280 6.93 28.84 -16.90
CA THR A 280 5.81 28.36 -17.71
C THR A 280 6.10 26.99 -18.29
N TYR A 281 5.07 26.16 -18.41
CA TYR A 281 5.12 24.84 -19.04
C TYR A 281 4.16 24.88 -20.24
N ASN A 282 4.72 24.95 -21.45
CA ASN A 282 3.99 25.21 -22.71
C ASN A 282 4.08 24.06 -23.74
N LEU A 283 4.82 22.98 -23.45
CA LEU A 283 5.00 21.83 -24.32
C LEU A 283 4.40 20.56 -23.72
N LEU A 284 3.22 20.17 -24.20
CA LEU A 284 2.58 18.93 -23.81
C LEU A 284 3.41 17.70 -24.23
N GLN A 285 3.53 16.72 -23.34
CA GLN A 285 4.29 15.48 -23.58
C GLN A 285 3.38 14.25 -23.65
N ALA A 286 2.41 14.17 -22.75
CA ALA A 286 1.36 13.16 -22.71
C ALA A 286 0.15 13.75 -21.97
N ALA A 287 -1.03 13.17 -22.18
CA ALA A 287 -2.25 13.58 -21.51
C ALA A 287 -3.23 12.41 -21.37
N GLN A 288 -3.96 12.39 -20.26
CA GLN A 288 -5.02 11.45 -19.97
C GLN A 288 -6.19 12.21 -19.35
N VAL A 289 -7.42 11.86 -19.73
CA VAL A 289 -8.62 12.47 -19.15
C VAL A 289 -8.75 12.07 -17.69
N GLY A 290 -8.87 13.06 -16.80
CA GLY A 290 -8.98 12.88 -15.35
C GLY A 290 -9.52 14.13 -14.66
N GLN A 291 -9.51 14.16 -13.32
CA GLN A 291 -10.17 15.21 -12.53
C GLN A 291 -9.33 16.50 -12.32
N VAL A 292 -8.04 16.48 -12.66
CA VAL A 292 -7.09 17.56 -12.31
C VAL A 292 -7.25 18.82 -13.18
N TYR A 293 -7.50 18.64 -14.47
CA TYR A 293 -7.60 19.76 -15.42
C TYR A 293 -9.07 20.18 -15.60
N PRO A 294 -9.40 21.48 -15.57
CA PRO A 294 -10.79 21.95 -15.60
C PRO A 294 -11.38 21.87 -17.02
N LEU A 295 -11.75 20.68 -17.47
CA LEU A 295 -12.31 20.46 -18.82
C LEU A 295 -13.63 21.21 -19.05
N ASP A 296 -14.42 21.50 -18.01
CA ASP A 296 -15.60 22.35 -18.14
C ASP A 296 -15.27 23.83 -18.34
N GLU A 297 -14.11 24.30 -17.86
CA GLU A 297 -13.62 25.64 -18.17
C GLU A 297 -13.08 25.71 -19.61
N LEU A 298 -12.38 24.66 -20.06
CA LEU A 298 -11.98 24.52 -21.46
C LEU A 298 -13.19 24.56 -22.39
N ASP A 299 -14.27 23.85 -22.07
CA ASP A 299 -15.50 23.89 -22.85
C ASP A 299 -16.07 25.30 -22.95
N ARG A 300 -16.23 25.98 -21.80
CA ARG A 300 -16.74 27.35 -21.75
C ARG A 300 -15.85 28.31 -22.53
N HIS A 301 -14.54 28.14 -22.50
CA HIS A 301 -13.60 28.99 -23.22
C HIS A 301 -13.68 28.76 -24.74
N ILE A 302 -13.85 27.52 -25.16
CA ILE A 302 -14.08 27.16 -26.57
C ILE A 302 -15.42 27.73 -27.05
N ASP A 303 -16.49 27.55 -26.28
CA ASP A 303 -17.82 28.09 -26.59
C ASP A 303 -17.79 29.62 -26.66
N SER A 304 -17.14 30.28 -25.70
CA SER A 304 -16.94 31.73 -25.69
C SER A 304 -16.17 32.22 -26.93
N THR A 305 -15.14 31.48 -27.36
CA THR A 305 -14.38 31.80 -28.58
C THR A 305 -15.25 31.72 -29.82
N ARG A 306 -16.09 30.68 -29.95
CA ARG A 306 -17.08 30.56 -31.02
C ARG A 306 -18.07 31.72 -30.98
N ASP A 307 -18.67 31.96 -29.82
CA ASP A 307 -19.75 32.94 -29.66
C ASP A 307 -19.27 34.36 -29.99
N LEU A 308 -18.07 34.73 -29.55
CA LEU A 308 -17.41 35.99 -29.90
C LEU A 308 -17.17 36.10 -31.41
N CYS A 309 -16.66 35.05 -32.04
CA CYS A 309 -16.40 35.06 -33.47
C CYS A 309 -17.69 35.10 -34.31
N TYR A 310 -18.79 34.51 -33.82
CA TYR A 310 -20.07 34.52 -34.52
C TYR A 310 -20.80 35.86 -34.38
N THR A 311 -20.74 36.51 -33.22
CA THR A 311 -21.67 37.60 -32.86
C THR A 311 -21.02 38.95 -32.57
N GLN A 312 -19.69 39.02 -32.43
CA GLN A 312 -19.00 40.24 -31.99
C GLN A 312 -17.73 40.52 -32.79
N ASP A 313 -17.64 40.04 -34.03
CA ASP A 313 -16.47 40.19 -34.89
C ASP A 313 -15.17 39.67 -34.22
N GLY A 314 -15.30 38.76 -33.26
CA GLY A 314 -14.20 38.20 -32.47
C GLY A 314 -13.57 39.16 -31.45
N ARG A 315 -14.19 40.30 -31.17
CA ARG A 315 -13.64 41.37 -30.33
C ARG A 315 -14.31 41.44 -28.97
N VAL A 316 -13.52 41.86 -27.98
CA VAL A 316 -13.97 42.17 -26.62
C VAL A 316 -13.60 43.62 -26.29
N GLU A 317 -14.55 44.36 -25.74
CA GLU A 317 -14.35 45.76 -25.35
C GLU A 317 -13.16 45.88 -24.38
N GLY A 318 -12.25 46.83 -24.66
CA GLY A 318 -11.02 47.04 -23.87
C GLY A 318 -9.92 45.99 -24.02
N LYS A 319 -10.18 44.83 -24.64
CA LYS A 319 -9.19 43.75 -24.85
C LYS A 319 -8.81 43.51 -26.32
N GLY A 320 -9.57 44.09 -27.26
CA GLY A 320 -9.30 43.96 -28.69
C GLY A 320 -9.80 42.62 -29.25
N GLU A 321 -9.17 42.16 -30.34
CA GLU A 321 -9.50 40.89 -31.00
C GLU A 321 -9.00 39.70 -30.17
N VAL A 322 -9.94 38.87 -29.71
CA VAL A 322 -9.71 37.69 -28.86
C VAL A 322 -9.95 36.40 -29.65
N ALA A 323 -10.97 36.36 -30.51
CA ALA A 323 -11.25 35.25 -31.41
C ALA A 323 -10.97 35.66 -32.86
N TYR A 324 -10.43 34.76 -33.66
CA TYR A 324 -10.07 35.04 -35.06
C TYR A 324 -10.15 33.77 -35.92
N ILE A 325 -10.11 33.94 -37.24
CA ILE A 325 -10.02 32.83 -38.20
C ILE A 325 -8.56 32.47 -38.45
N GLU A 326 -8.25 31.18 -38.31
CA GLU A 326 -6.90 30.64 -38.48
C GLU A 326 -6.74 29.94 -39.84
N TYR A 327 -5.50 29.57 -40.18
CA TYR A 327 -5.14 28.82 -41.38
C TYR A 327 -5.34 29.56 -42.71
N GLU A 328 -5.42 30.90 -42.64
CA GLU A 328 -5.51 31.84 -43.77
C GLU A 328 -6.66 31.54 -44.75
N VAL A 329 -7.69 30.82 -44.30
CA VAL A 329 -8.85 30.52 -45.13
C VAL A 329 -9.63 31.82 -45.44
N LYS A 330 -10.42 31.79 -46.51
CA LYS A 330 -11.30 32.91 -46.90
C LYS A 330 -12.56 32.97 -46.02
N SER A 331 -12.39 33.35 -44.77
CA SER A 331 -13.44 33.48 -43.76
C SER A 331 -13.03 34.54 -42.73
N CYS A 332 -14.01 35.16 -42.07
CA CYS A 332 -13.78 36.16 -41.03
C CYS A 332 -14.80 35.98 -39.90
N CYS A 333 -14.43 36.40 -38.68
CA CYS A 333 -15.43 36.57 -37.64
C CYS A 333 -16.46 37.62 -38.08
N ALA A 334 -17.69 37.44 -37.62
CA ALA A 334 -18.85 38.16 -38.10
C ALA A 334 -19.68 38.69 -36.92
N ASN A 335 -20.71 39.45 -37.27
CA ASN A 335 -21.72 39.97 -36.36
C ASN A 335 -23.09 39.38 -36.73
N LEU A 336 -23.18 38.04 -36.67
CA LEU A 336 -24.41 37.30 -36.94
C LEU A 336 -25.41 37.48 -35.78
N PRO A 337 -26.73 37.36 -36.04
CA PRO A 337 -27.71 37.58 -34.99
C PRO A 337 -27.58 36.52 -33.87
N PRO A 338 -27.88 36.85 -32.60
CA PRO A 338 -27.61 35.95 -31.46
C PRO A 338 -28.32 34.59 -31.50
N ASN A 339 -29.41 34.47 -32.26
CA ASN A 339 -30.09 33.18 -32.48
C ASN A 339 -29.21 32.16 -33.22
N THR A 340 -28.19 32.62 -33.97
CA THR A 340 -27.19 31.79 -34.67
C THR A 340 -26.51 30.80 -33.72
N LEU A 341 -26.21 31.22 -32.48
CA LEU A 341 -25.55 30.38 -31.48
C LEU A 341 -26.36 29.12 -31.16
N LYS A 342 -27.69 29.24 -31.14
CA LYS A 342 -28.61 28.12 -30.89
C LYS A 342 -28.92 27.32 -32.15
N ALA A 343 -28.98 27.98 -33.30
CA ALA A 343 -29.29 27.35 -34.57
C ALA A 343 -28.13 26.49 -35.09
N TYR A 344 -26.87 26.94 -34.87
CA TYR A 344 -25.67 26.31 -35.41
C TYR A 344 -24.59 26.07 -34.33
N PRO A 345 -24.88 25.26 -33.29
CA PRO A 345 -23.92 24.99 -32.21
C PRO A 345 -22.65 24.27 -32.71
N CYS A 346 -22.77 23.49 -33.79
CA CYS A 346 -21.66 22.80 -34.48
C CYS A 346 -21.28 23.47 -35.82
N GLY A 347 -21.70 24.72 -36.03
CA GLY A 347 -21.43 25.45 -37.26
C GLY A 347 -22.24 24.98 -38.49
N SER A 348 -22.09 25.74 -39.56
CA SER A 348 -22.60 25.51 -40.91
C SER A 348 -21.66 26.19 -41.91
N ASP A 349 -21.86 25.94 -43.20
CA ASP A 349 -21.23 26.63 -44.34
C ASP A 349 -21.26 28.17 -44.27
N HIS A 350 -22.27 28.75 -43.63
CA HIS A 350 -22.40 30.20 -43.44
C HIS A 350 -21.80 30.74 -42.14
N THR A 351 -21.26 29.87 -41.29
CA THR A 351 -20.65 30.29 -40.01
C THR A 351 -19.13 30.43 -40.12
N PRO A 352 -18.53 31.39 -39.39
CA PRO A 352 -17.07 31.55 -39.36
C PRO A 352 -16.35 30.26 -38.90
N SER A 353 -15.43 29.73 -39.71
CA SER A 353 -14.55 28.61 -39.36
C SER A 353 -13.26 28.67 -40.22
N PRO A 354 -12.12 28.12 -39.77
CA PRO A 354 -11.81 27.55 -38.44
C PRO A 354 -11.42 28.65 -37.44
N MET A 355 -11.92 28.55 -36.22
CA MET A 355 -11.75 29.58 -35.20
C MET A 355 -10.59 29.28 -34.26
N ALA A 356 -9.90 30.32 -33.80
CA ALA A 356 -8.85 30.23 -32.80
C ALA A 356 -8.95 31.36 -31.77
N SER A 357 -8.48 31.09 -30.55
CA SER A 357 -8.41 32.08 -29.48
C SER A 357 -7.00 32.65 -29.32
N ARG A 358 -6.87 33.96 -29.08
CA ARG A 358 -5.63 34.60 -28.62
C ARG A 358 -5.44 34.49 -27.11
N ALA A 359 -6.54 34.43 -26.37
CA ALA A 359 -6.52 34.35 -24.92
C ALA A 359 -6.27 32.90 -24.48
N PRO A 360 -5.20 32.62 -23.73
CA PRO A 360 -4.95 31.28 -23.24
C PRO A 360 -5.88 30.90 -22.10
N LEU A 361 -6.17 29.61 -22.01
CA LEU A 361 -6.65 29.01 -20.78
C LEU A 361 -5.45 28.74 -19.86
N GLU A 362 -5.40 29.43 -18.73
CA GLU A 362 -4.32 29.30 -17.75
C GLU A 362 -4.66 28.29 -16.66
N ALA A 363 -3.72 27.39 -16.36
CA ALA A 363 -3.81 26.44 -15.25
C ALA A 363 -2.58 26.52 -14.34
N LYS A 364 -2.72 26.07 -13.09
CA LYS A 364 -1.61 25.97 -12.13
C LYS A 364 -1.05 24.56 -12.13
N ALA A 365 0.28 24.45 -12.12
CA ALA A 365 0.95 23.15 -11.98
C ALA A 365 0.65 22.55 -10.59
N VAL A 366 0.17 21.30 -10.56
CA VAL A 366 -0.12 20.57 -9.33
C VAL A 366 1.12 19.93 -8.70
N TRP A 367 2.05 19.49 -9.55
CA TRP A 367 3.33 18.92 -9.16
C TRP A 367 4.35 19.11 -10.29
N HIS A 368 5.62 19.21 -9.95
CA HIS A 368 6.71 19.30 -10.93
C HIS A 368 8.00 18.71 -10.36
N THR A 369 8.90 18.30 -11.25
CA THR A 369 10.24 17.79 -10.89
C THR A 369 11.30 18.36 -11.84
N SER A 370 12.52 18.57 -11.32
CA SER A 370 13.71 18.91 -12.11
C SER A 370 14.62 17.70 -12.36
N ALA A 371 14.32 16.53 -11.77
CA ALA A 371 15.18 15.36 -11.82
C ALA A 371 15.18 14.66 -13.19
N ALA A 372 14.04 14.66 -13.88
CA ALA A 372 13.84 14.07 -15.20
C ALA A 372 12.63 14.71 -15.90
N ARG A 373 12.56 14.60 -17.23
CA ARG A 373 11.39 15.03 -18.01
C ARG A 373 10.32 13.95 -17.93
N LEU A 374 9.08 14.33 -17.61
CA LEU A 374 7.93 13.42 -17.65
C LEU A 374 7.56 13.12 -19.11
N THR A 375 7.23 11.86 -19.39
CA THR A 375 7.00 11.34 -20.75
C THR A 375 5.66 10.64 -20.91
N ALA A 376 5.05 10.16 -19.82
CA ALA A 376 3.82 9.38 -19.88
C ALA A 376 2.92 9.67 -18.67
N VAL A 377 1.61 9.47 -18.84
CA VAL A 377 0.63 9.59 -17.76
C VAL A 377 -0.48 8.56 -17.94
N ALA A 378 -0.81 7.86 -16.86
CA ALA A 378 -2.03 7.09 -16.72
C ALA A 378 -2.75 7.50 -15.44
N VAL A 379 -4.09 7.42 -15.41
CA VAL A 379 -4.89 7.81 -14.25
C VAL A 379 -5.82 6.67 -13.88
N SER A 380 -5.78 6.28 -12.63
CA SER A 380 -6.72 5.35 -12.00
C SER A 380 -7.61 6.10 -11.04
N VAL A 381 -8.90 5.80 -11.02
CA VAL A 381 -9.88 6.39 -10.11
C VAL A 381 -10.48 5.28 -9.27
N ARG A 382 -10.39 5.39 -7.93
CA ARG A 382 -10.90 4.41 -6.96
C ARG A 382 -11.50 5.14 -5.77
N ASP A 383 -12.70 4.73 -5.36
CA ASP A 383 -13.38 5.17 -4.12
C ASP A 383 -13.10 6.63 -3.73
N LYS A 384 -13.47 7.54 -4.64
CA LYS A 384 -13.39 9.01 -4.53
C LYS A 384 -12.01 9.65 -4.66
N HIS A 385 -10.94 8.87 -4.81
CA HIS A 385 -9.57 9.37 -5.00
C HIS A 385 -9.05 9.02 -6.41
N SER A 386 -8.07 9.81 -6.87
CA SER A 386 -7.40 9.57 -8.15
C SER A 386 -5.91 9.32 -7.91
N ILE A 387 -5.35 8.32 -8.59
CA ILE A 387 -3.91 8.05 -8.59
C ILE A 387 -3.41 8.29 -10.01
N ALA A 388 -2.41 9.16 -10.15
CA ALA A 388 -1.69 9.37 -11.39
C ALA A 388 -0.38 8.56 -11.38
N PHE A 389 -0.16 7.80 -12.44
CA PHE A 389 1.10 7.14 -12.74
C PHE A 389 1.83 7.98 -13.77
N LEU A 390 3.02 8.48 -13.42
CA LEU A 390 3.82 9.33 -14.28
C LEU A 390 5.10 8.61 -14.67
N GLY A 391 5.30 8.39 -15.96
CA GLY A 391 6.55 7.87 -16.49
C GLY A 391 7.53 9.00 -16.81
N ASP A 392 8.83 8.77 -16.63
CA ASP A 392 9.86 9.74 -16.97
C ASP A 392 10.94 9.25 -17.94
N SER A 393 11.77 10.19 -18.39
CA SER A 393 12.84 9.97 -19.36
C SER A 393 14.02 9.13 -18.82
N LYS A 394 14.05 8.82 -17.52
CA LYS A 394 15.07 7.96 -16.90
C LYS A 394 14.55 6.55 -16.62
N GLY A 395 13.28 6.28 -16.92
CA GLY A 395 12.65 4.99 -16.69
C GLY A 395 12.05 4.82 -15.30
N THR A 396 11.75 5.92 -14.61
CA THR A 396 11.09 5.90 -13.31
C THR A 396 9.60 6.11 -13.47
N LEU A 397 8.83 5.24 -12.81
CA LEU A 397 7.39 5.39 -12.62
C LEU A 397 7.16 6.06 -11.26
N HIS A 398 6.46 7.19 -11.26
CA HIS A 398 6.05 7.90 -10.05
C HIS A 398 4.56 7.62 -9.81
N LYS A 399 4.20 7.15 -8.61
CA LYS A 399 2.80 7.03 -8.19
C LYS A 399 2.42 8.25 -7.36
N VAL A 400 1.42 8.99 -7.84
CA VAL A 400 1.01 10.28 -7.28
C VAL A 400 -0.44 10.21 -6.86
N TYR A 401 -0.70 10.39 -5.57
CA TYR A 401 -2.02 10.51 -5.01
C TYR A 401 -2.57 11.92 -5.27
N LEU A 402 -3.80 11.99 -5.78
CA LEU A 402 -4.53 13.22 -6.07
C LEU A 402 -5.80 13.22 -5.18
N GLY A 403 -5.68 13.88 -4.03
CA GLY A 403 -6.74 14.01 -3.03
C GLY A 403 -7.85 14.98 -3.42
N GLN A 404 -9.03 14.84 -2.82
CA GLN A 404 -10.21 15.67 -3.13
C GLN A 404 -10.10 17.12 -2.65
N ASP A 405 -9.30 17.35 -1.63
CA ASP A 405 -8.98 18.66 -1.04
C ASP A 405 -7.91 19.42 -1.86
N GLY A 406 -7.46 18.84 -2.98
CA GLY A 406 -6.36 19.35 -3.78
C GLY A 406 -4.98 18.93 -3.26
N MET A 407 -4.92 18.01 -2.29
CA MET A 407 -3.67 17.41 -1.83
C MET A 407 -3.03 16.59 -2.97
N VAL A 408 -1.73 16.78 -3.16
CA VAL A 408 -0.95 16.09 -4.19
C VAL A 408 0.30 15.53 -3.52
N GLU A 409 0.42 14.21 -3.47
CA GLU A 409 1.52 13.54 -2.80
C GLU A 409 2.11 12.44 -3.68
N VAL A 410 3.43 12.48 -3.89
CA VAL A 410 4.16 11.37 -4.49
C VAL A 410 4.47 10.39 -3.37
N TYR A 411 3.71 9.29 -3.28
CA TYR A 411 3.88 8.31 -2.21
C TYR A 411 4.84 7.18 -2.58
N ALA A 412 5.08 6.95 -3.88
CA ALA A 412 6.03 5.97 -4.35
C ALA A 412 6.71 6.38 -5.66
N ASN A 413 7.97 5.98 -5.82
CA ASN A 413 8.67 6.01 -7.09
C ASN A 413 9.45 4.70 -7.29
N THR A 414 9.52 4.23 -8.53
CA THR A 414 10.21 2.97 -8.83
C THR A 414 10.87 3.05 -10.20
N THR A 415 12.17 2.82 -10.25
CA THR A 415 12.89 2.69 -11.52
C THR A 415 12.59 1.33 -12.13
N ILE A 416 11.92 1.33 -13.28
CA ILE A 416 11.52 0.12 -14.01
C ILE A 416 12.71 -0.39 -14.80
N HIS A 417 13.22 0.45 -15.71
CA HIS A 417 14.45 0.19 -16.45
C HIS A 417 15.35 1.43 -16.43
N PRO A 418 16.53 1.37 -15.79
CA PRO A 418 17.43 2.51 -15.71
C PRO A 418 17.80 3.06 -17.08
N ASN A 419 17.67 4.38 -17.24
CA ASN A 419 18.01 5.13 -18.46
C ASN A 419 17.19 4.75 -19.71
N SER A 420 16.03 4.12 -19.53
CA SER A 420 15.11 3.80 -20.62
C SER A 420 13.81 4.59 -20.44
N PRO A 421 13.53 5.64 -21.26
CA PRO A 421 12.32 6.44 -21.14
C PRO A 421 11.05 5.57 -21.17
N ILE A 422 10.10 5.87 -20.28
CA ILE A 422 8.77 5.26 -20.33
C ILE A 422 8.00 5.90 -21.50
N ASN A 423 7.46 5.08 -22.38
CA ASN A 423 6.68 5.49 -23.54
C ASN A 423 5.32 6.08 -23.10
N SER A 424 4.76 7.00 -23.90
CA SER A 424 3.46 7.63 -23.65
C SER A 424 2.30 6.65 -23.55
N ASP A 425 2.39 5.48 -24.19
CA ASP A 425 1.41 4.39 -24.12
C ASP A 425 1.55 3.61 -22.80
N LEU A 426 1.35 4.33 -21.70
CA LEU A 426 1.27 3.79 -20.34
C LEU A 426 -0.19 3.43 -20.05
N LEU A 427 -0.50 2.14 -20.00
CA LEU A 427 -1.89 1.67 -20.03
C LEU A 427 -2.26 0.93 -18.75
N LEU A 428 -3.47 1.18 -18.24
CA LEU A 428 -4.10 0.34 -17.23
C LEU A 428 -4.98 -0.72 -17.92
N ASP A 429 -5.08 -1.92 -17.35
CA ASP A 429 -6.13 -2.86 -17.77
C ASP A 429 -7.52 -2.33 -17.40
N GLN A 430 -8.56 -2.95 -17.96
CA GLN A 430 -9.95 -2.50 -17.76
C GLN A 430 -10.40 -2.58 -16.30
N THR A 431 -9.89 -3.57 -15.56
CA THR A 431 -10.12 -3.72 -14.12
C THR A 431 -9.30 -2.71 -13.31
N GLY A 432 -8.31 -2.05 -13.92
CA GLY A 432 -7.27 -1.20 -13.30
C GLY A 432 -6.52 -1.89 -12.17
N ALA A 433 -6.36 -3.21 -12.26
CA ALA A 433 -5.56 -4.02 -11.36
C ALA A 433 -4.08 -4.03 -11.78
N HIS A 434 -3.80 -3.87 -13.08
CA HIS A 434 -2.44 -3.85 -13.62
C HIS A 434 -2.16 -2.65 -14.50
N ILE A 435 -0.90 -2.26 -14.54
CA ILE A 435 -0.33 -1.26 -15.43
C ILE A 435 0.68 -1.93 -16.37
N TYR A 436 0.58 -1.62 -17.66
CA TYR A 436 1.53 -2.02 -18.69
C TYR A 436 2.46 -0.85 -18.96
N ILE A 437 3.75 -1.08 -18.73
CA ILE A 437 4.80 -0.09 -18.83
C ILE A 437 5.68 -0.47 -20.01
N MET A 438 5.60 0.32 -21.07
CA MET A 438 6.45 0.15 -22.24
C MET A 438 7.66 1.10 -22.17
N THR A 439 8.83 0.57 -22.50
CA THR A 439 10.05 1.33 -22.72
C THR A 439 10.54 1.08 -24.15
N ARG A 440 11.77 1.49 -24.50
CA ARG A 440 12.29 1.34 -25.87
C ARG A 440 12.25 -0.11 -26.39
N ASN A 441 12.49 -1.10 -25.55
CA ASN A 441 12.70 -2.49 -25.98
C ASN A 441 12.00 -3.51 -25.09
N THR A 442 11.21 -3.06 -24.11
CA THR A 442 10.58 -3.92 -23.11
C THR A 442 9.16 -3.45 -22.81
N VAL A 443 8.24 -4.39 -22.67
CA VAL A 443 6.91 -4.20 -22.07
C VAL A 443 6.87 -5.01 -20.79
N GLU A 444 6.49 -4.38 -19.68
CA GLU A 444 6.37 -5.03 -18.38
C GLU A 444 4.96 -4.81 -17.81
N LYS A 445 4.35 -5.86 -17.26
CA LYS A 445 3.04 -5.81 -16.61
C LYS A 445 3.24 -5.86 -15.10
N ARG A 446 2.75 -4.84 -14.38
CA ARG A 446 2.83 -4.77 -12.91
C ARG A 446 1.46 -4.60 -12.28
N PRO A 447 1.21 -5.16 -11.09
CA PRO A 447 0.04 -4.76 -10.30
C PRO A 447 0.13 -3.25 -9.96
N VAL A 448 -1.02 -2.60 -9.81
CA VAL A 448 -1.06 -1.18 -9.41
C VAL A 448 -0.56 -0.96 -7.98
N ALA A 449 -0.70 -1.96 -7.12
CA ALA A 449 -0.19 -2.00 -5.76
C ALA A 449 0.03 -3.44 -5.29
N GLU A 450 1.06 -3.63 -4.47
CA GLU A 450 1.50 -4.93 -3.99
C GLU A 450 1.05 -5.20 -2.55
N CYS A 451 -0.24 -4.96 -2.27
CA CYS A 451 -0.78 -5.01 -0.90
C CYS A 451 -0.54 -6.36 -0.21
N GLY A 452 -0.59 -7.47 -0.95
CA GLY A 452 -0.39 -8.82 -0.40
C GLY A 452 1.01 -9.10 0.16
N ASP A 453 1.98 -8.22 -0.04
CA ASP A 453 3.30 -8.32 0.59
C ASP A 453 3.31 -8.03 2.09
N HIS A 454 2.27 -7.33 2.54
CA HIS A 454 2.12 -6.93 3.93
C HIS A 454 1.30 -7.99 4.67
N LEU A 455 2.02 -8.80 5.46
CA LEU A 455 1.47 -10.00 6.08
C LEU A 455 0.73 -9.71 7.40
N ASP A 456 0.87 -8.51 7.94
CA ASP A 456 0.28 -8.09 9.21
C ASP A 456 -0.29 -6.67 9.09
N CYS A 457 -1.20 -6.32 10.01
CA CYS A 457 -1.86 -5.03 9.98
C CYS A 457 -0.88 -3.86 10.07
N GLN A 458 0.16 -3.98 10.90
CA GLN A 458 1.09 -2.88 11.14
C GLN A 458 1.93 -2.60 9.89
N SER A 459 2.44 -3.64 9.22
CA SER A 459 3.15 -3.50 7.94
C SER A 459 2.24 -2.98 6.82
N CYS A 460 0.97 -3.40 6.79
CA CYS A 460 -0.02 -2.94 5.82
C CYS A 460 -0.32 -1.44 5.95
N LEU A 461 -0.59 -0.98 7.18
CA LEU A 461 -0.85 0.45 7.43
C LEU A 461 0.41 1.31 7.27
N SER A 462 1.59 0.74 7.55
CA SER A 462 2.88 1.43 7.36
C SER A 462 3.25 1.60 5.88
N ALA A 463 2.67 0.81 4.97
CA ALA A 463 2.93 0.88 3.54
C ALA A 463 2.55 2.24 2.94
N ARG A 464 1.51 2.89 3.50
CA ARG A 464 0.96 4.17 3.02
C ARG A 464 0.73 4.16 1.50
N ASP A 465 0.14 3.09 1.00
CA ASP A 465 -0.28 2.99 -0.40
C ASP A 465 -1.81 3.19 -0.49
N PRO A 466 -2.31 4.20 -1.23
CA PRO A 466 -3.74 4.47 -1.36
C PRO A 466 -4.61 3.28 -1.79
N TYR A 467 -4.03 2.29 -2.48
CA TYR A 467 -4.75 1.07 -2.87
C TYR A 467 -4.88 0.06 -1.73
N CYS A 468 -4.01 0.12 -0.72
CA CYS A 468 -3.88 -0.91 0.29
C CYS A 468 -4.60 -0.57 1.60
N GLY A 469 -5.13 -1.61 2.24
CA GLY A 469 -5.65 -1.55 3.58
C GLY A 469 -5.86 -2.94 4.16
N TRP A 470 -6.08 -2.98 5.48
CA TRP A 470 -6.18 -4.23 6.22
C TRP A 470 -7.63 -4.73 6.24
N CYS A 471 -7.89 -5.89 5.64
CA CYS A 471 -9.18 -6.58 5.74
C CYS A 471 -9.28 -7.21 7.16
N VAL A 472 -9.89 -6.51 8.11
CA VAL A 472 -9.84 -6.85 9.55
C VAL A 472 -10.28 -8.29 9.84
N LEU A 473 -11.38 -8.73 9.24
CA LEU A 473 -11.95 -10.06 9.46
C LEU A 473 -11.35 -11.16 8.58
N GLU A 474 -10.51 -10.81 7.61
CA GLU A 474 -9.81 -11.77 6.76
C GLU A 474 -8.33 -11.93 7.14
N GLY A 475 -7.79 -11.03 7.98
CA GLY A 475 -6.42 -11.12 8.48
C GLY A 475 -5.37 -10.94 7.39
N ARG A 476 -5.65 -10.12 6.37
CA ARG A 476 -4.74 -9.88 5.25
C ARG A 476 -4.79 -8.44 4.76
N CYS A 477 -3.68 -7.98 4.19
CA CYS A 477 -3.63 -6.72 3.47
C CYS A 477 -4.09 -6.91 2.02
N GLY A 478 -4.93 -6.01 1.53
CA GLY A 478 -5.51 -6.11 0.20
C GLY A 478 -6.15 -4.80 -0.25
N GLN A 479 -6.60 -4.79 -1.49
CA GLN A 479 -7.41 -3.68 -2.00
C GLN A 479 -8.83 -3.75 -1.44
N GLN A 480 -9.51 -2.61 -1.36
CA GLN A 480 -10.85 -2.54 -0.75
C GLN A 480 -11.87 -3.50 -1.39
N TRP A 481 -11.84 -3.64 -2.71
CA TRP A 481 -12.74 -4.54 -3.45
C TRP A 481 -12.37 -6.02 -3.33
N GLU A 482 -11.13 -6.34 -2.92
CA GLU A 482 -10.69 -7.71 -2.66
C GLU A 482 -11.19 -8.21 -1.30
N CYS A 483 -11.52 -7.30 -0.37
CA CYS A 483 -12.15 -7.66 0.91
C CYS A 483 -13.66 -7.83 0.72
N GLN A 484 -14.22 -8.97 1.13
CA GLN A 484 -15.64 -9.31 0.95
C GLN A 484 -16.59 -8.23 1.50
N ARG A 485 -16.19 -7.56 2.58
CA ARG A 485 -16.96 -6.52 3.29
C ARG A 485 -16.24 -5.17 3.31
N GLY A 486 -15.31 -4.93 2.40
CA GLY A 486 -14.45 -3.73 2.42
C GLY A 486 -15.19 -2.40 2.32
N SER A 487 -16.43 -2.39 1.80
CA SER A 487 -17.27 -1.19 1.74
C SER A 487 -17.96 -0.82 3.06
N LEU A 488 -17.95 -1.70 4.07
CA LEU A 488 -18.56 -1.44 5.37
C LEU A 488 -17.57 -0.75 6.31
N GLN A 489 -18.08 0.12 7.17
CA GLN A 489 -17.26 0.86 8.13
C GLN A 489 -16.54 -0.10 9.11
N GLY A 490 -15.23 0.12 9.30
CA GLY A 490 -14.39 -0.65 10.22
C GLY A 490 -13.90 -2.00 9.67
N GLN A 491 -14.40 -2.47 8.52
CA GLN A 491 -13.98 -3.75 7.92
C GLN A 491 -12.67 -3.67 7.14
N TRP A 492 -12.35 -2.50 6.57
CA TRP A 492 -11.11 -2.24 5.84
C TRP A 492 -10.43 -0.99 6.39
N LEU A 493 -9.25 -1.18 6.97
CA LEU A 493 -8.46 -0.09 7.54
C LEU A 493 -7.54 0.48 6.45
N TRP A 494 -7.85 1.68 5.97
CA TRP A 494 -7.11 2.29 4.87
C TRP A 494 -5.69 2.69 5.27
N SER A 495 -4.67 2.21 4.55
CA SER A 495 -3.26 2.44 4.91
C SER A 495 -2.79 3.88 4.68
N PHE A 496 -3.47 4.64 3.83
CA PHE A 496 -3.10 6.03 3.55
C PHE A 496 -3.64 7.02 4.59
N ASN A 497 -4.57 6.60 5.44
CA ASN A 497 -5.08 7.45 6.52
C ASN A 497 -4.13 7.43 7.73
N GLN A 498 -3.52 8.58 8.03
CA GLN A 498 -2.55 8.72 9.11
C GLN A 498 -3.13 8.52 10.52
N THR A 499 -4.45 8.67 10.70
CA THR A 499 -5.10 8.44 12.00
C THR A 499 -5.50 6.99 12.23
N GLN A 500 -5.42 6.16 11.20
CA GLN A 500 -5.83 4.78 11.26
C GLN A 500 -4.79 3.95 12.05
N GLN A 501 -5.27 3.12 12.96
CA GLN A 501 -4.45 2.19 13.73
C GLN A 501 -5.05 0.79 13.66
N CYS A 502 -4.21 -0.22 13.87
CA CYS A 502 -4.64 -1.59 14.02
C CYS A 502 -5.53 -1.75 15.25
N LEU A 503 -6.51 -2.64 15.16
CA LEU A 503 -7.36 -2.94 16.31
C LEU A 503 -6.51 -3.56 17.42
N SER A 504 -6.67 -3.02 18.62
CA SER A 504 -6.00 -3.50 19.82
C SER A 504 -7.00 -3.53 20.98
N ILE A 505 -6.72 -4.37 21.96
CA ILE A 505 -7.49 -4.41 23.20
C ILE A 505 -7.08 -3.20 24.03
N GLN A 506 -7.98 -2.23 24.16
CA GLN A 506 -7.72 -0.97 24.88
C GLN A 506 -7.83 -1.15 26.39
N HIS A 507 -8.81 -1.95 26.83
CA HIS A 507 -9.09 -2.15 28.24
C HIS A 507 -9.64 -3.54 28.52
N LEU A 508 -9.19 -4.15 29.62
CA LEU A 508 -9.76 -5.37 30.19
C LEU A 508 -10.36 -5.04 31.56
N SER A 509 -11.52 -5.61 31.89
CA SER A 509 -12.07 -5.47 33.25
C SER A 509 -11.17 -6.11 34.32
N LEU A 510 -10.38 -7.12 33.94
CA LEU A 510 -9.41 -7.84 34.76
C LEU A 510 -8.20 -8.19 33.88
N TYR A 511 -6.98 -7.97 34.39
CA TYR A 511 -5.72 -8.30 33.69
C TYR A 511 -5.04 -9.55 34.24
N ASN A 512 -5.45 -9.97 35.44
CA ASN A 512 -4.93 -11.15 36.10
C ASN A 512 -6.03 -11.85 36.91
N ILE A 513 -5.86 -13.15 37.12
CA ILE A 513 -6.76 -13.96 37.94
C ILE A 513 -6.05 -15.21 38.49
N SER A 514 -6.53 -15.71 39.62
CA SER A 514 -6.07 -16.99 40.16
C SER A 514 -6.39 -18.14 39.20
N ARG A 515 -5.42 -19.03 38.99
CA ARG A 515 -5.53 -20.18 38.09
C ARG A 515 -6.67 -21.09 38.55
N GLY A 516 -7.66 -21.27 37.69
CA GLY A 516 -8.83 -22.13 37.93
C GLY A 516 -10.09 -21.39 38.39
N GLU A 517 -10.02 -20.09 38.62
CA GLU A 517 -11.21 -19.26 38.81
C GLU A 517 -11.91 -18.98 37.47
N LYS A 518 -13.23 -19.16 37.46
CA LYS A 518 -14.10 -18.88 36.32
C LYS A 518 -14.81 -17.55 36.54
N THR A 519 -14.55 -16.59 35.66
CA THR A 519 -15.23 -15.29 35.67
C THR A 519 -15.39 -14.76 34.26
N ASP A 520 -16.35 -13.87 34.08
CA ASP A 520 -16.52 -13.14 32.83
C ASP A 520 -15.66 -11.87 32.85
N ILE A 521 -14.87 -11.68 31.80
CA ILE A 521 -14.06 -10.49 31.57
C ILE A 521 -14.62 -9.70 30.40
N ALA A 522 -14.77 -8.39 30.59
CA ALA A 522 -15.12 -7.47 29.52
C ALA A 522 -13.85 -7.04 28.77
N VAL A 523 -13.86 -7.20 27.46
CA VAL A 523 -12.77 -6.90 26.53
C VAL A 523 -13.21 -5.75 25.64
N SER A 524 -12.62 -4.58 25.83
CA SER A 524 -12.94 -3.37 25.05
C SER A 524 -12.02 -3.21 23.85
N VAL A 525 -12.61 -3.17 22.66
CA VAL A 525 -11.90 -3.00 21.37
C VAL A 525 -12.60 -1.89 20.59
N GLU A 526 -11.93 -0.75 20.44
CA GLU A 526 -12.49 0.38 19.70
C GLU A 526 -12.54 0.06 18.20
N GLY A 527 -13.67 0.40 17.55
CA GLY A 527 -13.85 0.17 16.11
C GLY A 527 -14.07 -1.30 15.72
N LEU A 528 -14.43 -2.19 16.66
CA LEU A 528 -14.71 -3.60 16.39
C LEU A 528 -15.81 -3.75 15.31
N PRO A 529 -15.55 -4.49 14.20
CA PRO A 529 -16.52 -4.62 13.13
C PRO A 529 -17.80 -5.35 13.55
N ARG A 530 -18.93 -4.93 12.99
CA ARG A 530 -20.19 -5.66 13.15
C ARG A 530 -20.17 -6.94 12.30
N LEU A 531 -20.58 -8.04 12.91
CA LEU A 531 -20.69 -9.36 12.27
C LEU A 531 -22.06 -9.56 11.62
N GLY A 532 -22.14 -10.48 10.66
CA GLY A 532 -23.40 -10.91 10.05
C GLY A 532 -24.20 -11.86 10.94
N GLU A 533 -25.39 -12.24 10.50
CA GLU A 533 -26.19 -13.25 11.22
C GLU A 533 -25.47 -14.61 11.25
N GLY A 534 -25.38 -15.21 12.44
CA GLY A 534 -24.72 -16.52 12.64
C GLY A 534 -23.21 -16.47 12.85
N GLU A 535 -22.58 -15.29 12.76
CA GLU A 535 -21.16 -15.09 13.06
C GLU A 535 -20.97 -14.55 14.48
N PHE A 536 -19.94 -15.04 15.18
CA PHE A 536 -19.61 -14.61 16.54
C PHE A 536 -18.09 -14.56 16.70
N TYR A 537 -17.64 -13.61 17.52
CA TYR A 537 -16.27 -13.61 17.99
C TYR A 537 -16.07 -14.67 19.06
N SER A 538 -14.84 -15.13 19.21
CA SER A 538 -14.41 -15.99 20.31
C SER A 538 -13.13 -15.43 20.93
N CYS A 539 -12.99 -15.55 22.24
CA CYS A 539 -11.75 -15.27 22.93
C CYS A 539 -10.88 -16.52 23.00
N PHE A 540 -9.61 -16.38 22.69
CA PHE A 540 -8.63 -17.44 22.79
C PHE A 540 -7.60 -17.08 23.86
N PHE A 541 -7.55 -17.87 24.92
CA PHE A 541 -6.48 -17.82 25.91
C PHE A 541 -5.41 -18.81 25.44
N GLN A 542 -4.44 -18.29 24.69
CA GLN A 542 -3.49 -19.06 23.91
C GLN A 542 -4.21 -19.95 22.88
N ASP A 543 -4.49 -21.21 23.24
CA ASP A 543 -5.17 -22.18 22.36
C ASP A 543 -6.58 -22.56 22.85
N THR A 544 -7.01 -22.07 24.02
CA THR A 544 -8.34 -22.39 24.56
C THR A 544 -9.38 -21.37 24.10
N GLU A 545 -10.38 -21.83 23.34
CA GLU A 545 -11.51 -21.02 22.89
C GLU A 545 -12.59 -20.87 23.97
N THR A 546 -13.06 -19.64 24.16
CA THR A 546 -14.27 -19.32 24.93
C THR A 546 -15.21 -18.42 24.11
N PRO A 547 -16.53 -18.68 24.11
CA PRO A 547 -17.47 -17.92 23.30
C PRO A 547 -17.56 -16.48 23.78
N ALA A 548 -17.60 -15.53 22.85
CA ALA A 548 -17.72 -14.11 23.18
C ALA A 548 -19.15 -13.61 22.99
N SER A 549 -19.68 -12.89 23.98
CA SER A 549 -20.96 -12.17 23.86
C SER A 549 -20.72 -10.69 23.57
N PRO A 550 -21.41 -10.09 22.58
CA PRO A 550 -21.18 -8.70 22.21
C PRO A 550 -21.60 -7.73 23.33
N THR A 551 -20.85 -6.64 23.49
CA THR A 551 -21.17 -5.52 24.38
C THR A 551 -21.21 -4.20 23.58
N ASN A 552 -21.49 -3.07 24.24
CA ASN A 552 -21.52 -1.77 23.57
C ASN A 552 -20.15 -1.31 23.03
N THR A 553 -19.05 -1.75 23.65
CA THR A 553 -17.68 -1.27 23.37
C THR A 553 -16.70 -2.41 23.03
N GLY A 554 -17.20 -3.64 22.84
CA GLY A 554 -16.37 -4.81 22.57
C GLY A 554 -17.13 -6.12 22.81
N VAL A 555 -16.55 -7.02 23.61
CA VAL A 555 -17.14 -8.32 23.93
C VAL A 555 -16.93 -8.71 25.40
N THR A 556 -17.66 -9.70 25.88
CA THR A 556 -17.45 -10.36 27.17
C THR A 556 -17.11 -11.82 26.93
N CYS A 557 -16.11 -12.33 27.64
CA CYS A 557 -15.62 -13.71 27.52
C CYS A 557 -15.38 -14.31 28.90
N SER A 558 -15.67 -15.60 29.07
CA SER A 558 -15.35 -16.31 30.32
C SER A 558 -13.90 -16.79 30.34
N THR A 559 -13.25 -16.79 31.52
CA THR A 559 -11.93 -17.39 31.72
C THR A 559 -11.99 -18.93 31.62
N PRO A 560 -10.94 -19.58 31.08
CA PRO A 560 -10.92 -21.01 30.87
C PRO A 560 -10.62 -21.81 32.14
N ASP A 561 -10.83 -23.13 32.07
CA ASP A 561 -10.47 -24.06 33.14
C ASP A 561 -8.94 -24.17 33.34
N ALA A 562 -8.52 -24.45 34.58
CA ALA A 562 -7.10 -24.62 34.91
C ALA A 562 -6.42 -25.75 34.12
N SER A 563 -7.17 -26.74 33.66
CA SER A 563 -6.65 -27.89 32.91
C SER A 563 -6.30 -27.56 31.45
N SER A 564 -6.88 -26.51 30.87
CA SER A 564 -6.64 -26.12 29.48
C SER A 564 -5.55 -25.04 29.34
N LEU A 565 -5.09 -24.48 30.46
CA LEU A 565 -4.01 -23.50 30.49
C LEU A 565 -2.63 -24.17 30.52
N PRO A 566 -1.59 -23.58 29.91
CA PRO A 566 -0.21 -24.08 30.01
C PRO A 566 0.23 -24.22 31.47
N PRO A 567 1.06 -25.23 31.82
CA PRO A 567 1.58 -25.35 33.18
C PRO A 567 2.49 -24.16 33.53
N ILE A 568 2.51 -23.79 34.81
CA ILE A 568 3.46 -22.80 35.33
C ILE A 568 4.83 -23.48 35.44
N SER A 569 5.88 -22.82 34.93
CA SER A 569 7.25 -23.34 34.94
C SER A 569 7.77 -23.58 36.35
N HIS A 570 8.70 -24.53 36.51
CA HIS A 570 9.32 -24.79 37.80
C HIS A 570 10.07 -23.55 38.30
N GLY A 571 9.71 -23.08 39.51
CA GLY A 571 10.31 -21.90 40.12
C GLY A 571 9.49 -20.61 39.93
N ASP A 572 8.40 -20.65 39.15
CA ASP A 572 7.52 -19.49 38.93
C ASP A 572 6.18 -19.63 39.69
N GLU A 573 5.56 -18.49 40.02
CA GLU A 573 4.22 -18.45 40.62
C GLU A 573 3.07 -18.07 39.67
N PHE A 574 3.36 -17.81 38.40
CA PHE A 574 2.38 -17.35 37.40
C PHE A 574 2.74 -17.80 35.98
N VAL A 575 1.76 -17.74 35.09
CA VAL A 575 1.95 -17.91 33.64
C VAL A 575 1.24 -16.78 32.91
N MET A 576 1.92 -16.21 31.92
CA MET A 576 1.36 -15.20 31.03
C MET A 576 0.97 -15.87 29.72
N VAL A 577 -0.26 -15.64 29.27
CA VAL A 577 -0.80 -16.18 28.03
C VAL A 577 -1.27 -15.04 27.13
N THR A 578 -1.24 -15.28 25.82
CA THR A 578 -1.80 -14.34 24.85
C THR A 578 -3.33 -14.48 24.83
N LEU A 579 -4.04 -13.44 25.26
CA LEU A 579 -5.48 -13.32 25.04
C LEU A 579 -5.71 -12.70 23.67
N SER A 580 -6.33 -13.46 22.77
CA SER A 580 -6.63 -13.00 21.41
C SER A 580 -8.13 -13.06 21.12
N LEU A 581 -8.67 -11.98 20.57
CA LEU A 581 -10.04 -11.93 20.05
C LEU A 581 -10.01 -12.38 18.59
N ARG A 582 -10.72 -13.45 18.26
CA ARG A 582 -10.71 -14.05 16.92
C ARG A 582 -12.10 -14.15 16.32
N LEU A 583 -12.18 -14.04 15.00
CA LEU A 583 -13.31 -14.53 14.21
C LEU A 583 -12.81 -15.75 13.44
N THR A 584 -13.31 -16.94 13.77
CA THR A 584 -12.79 -18.21 13.24
C THR A 584 -11.28 -18.34 13.51
N ASN A 585 -10.44 -18.33 12.47
CA ASN A 585 -8.97 -18.45 12.57
C ASN A 585 -8.24 -17.10 12.47
N VAL A 586 -8.96 -15.98 12.32
CA VAL A 586 -8.36 -14.65 12.14
C VAL A 586 -8.28 -13.93 13.48
N THR A 587 -7.07 -13.57 13.89
CA THR A 587 -6.83 -12.73 15.06
C THR A 587 -7.11 -11.26 14.73
N VAL A 588 -8.06 -10.66 15.45
CA VAL A 588 -8.49 -9.27 15.27
C VAL A 588 -7.70 -8.32 16.18
N ALA A 589 -7.52 -8.72 17.44
CA ALA A 589 -6.76 -7.97 18.44
C ALA A 589 -6.23 -8.95 19.49
N GLU A 590 -5.09 -8.62 20.10
CA GLU A 590 -4.48 -9.46 21.13
C GLU A 590 -3.81 -8.62 22.23
N THR A 591 -3.63 -9.23 23.38
CA THR A 591 -2.94 -8.67 24.55
C THR A 591 -2.43 -9.79 25.46
N GLU A 592 -1.70 -9.42 26.50
CA GLU A 592 -1.21 -10.37 27.51
C GLU A 592 -2.21 -10.48 28.67
N PHE A 593 -2.43 -11.70 29.15
CA PHE A 593 -3.29 -11.99 30.30
C PHE A 593 -2.56 -12.94 31.26
N THR A 594 -2.66 -12.67 32.56
CA THR A 594 -1.86 -13.41 33.57
C THR A 594 -2.70 -14.31 34.46
N PHE A 595 -2.28 -15.57 34.60
CA PHE A 595 -2.82 -16.51 35.58
C PHE A 595 -1.80 -16.79 36.68
N TYR A 596 -2.12 -16.51 37.92
CA TYR A 596 -1.23 -16.75 39.08
C TYR A 596 -1.74 -17.89 39.96
N ASN A 597 -0.87 -18.45 40.80
CA ASN A 597 -1.26 -19.50 41.74
C ASN A 597 -0.65 -19.25 43.13
N CYS A 598 -1.49 -18.83 44.09
CA CYS A 598 -1.08 -18.55 45.46
C CYS A 598 -0.47 -19.76 46.19
N SER A 599 -0.85 -21.00 45.82
CA SER A 599 -0.23 -22.19 46.41
C SER A 599 1.24 -22.36 45.98
N LEU A 600 1.62 -21.87 44.79
CA LEU A 600 3.02 -21.84 44.36
C LEU A 600 3.79 -20.71 45.06
N VAL A 601 3.15 -19.55 45.28
CA VAL A 601 3.73 -18.46 46.08
C VAL A 601 4.19 -18.99 47.45
N GLN A 602 3.34 -19.77 48.13
CA GLN A 602 3.72 -20.41 49.40
C GLN A 602 4.94 -21.31 49.27
N GLN A 603 5.03 -22.13 48.22
CA GLN A 603 6.17 -23.03 48.00
C GLN A 603 7.47 -22.27 47.76
N LEU A 604 7.39 -21.14 47.05
CA LEU A 604 8.54 -20.29 46.73
C LEU A 604 8.95 -19.37 47.89
N SER A 605 8.06 -19.15 48.86
CA SER A 605 8.30 -18.29 50.03
C SER A 605 9.27 -18.88 51.06
N GLY A 606 9.77 -20.11 50.84
CA GLY A 606 10.84 -20.71 51.63
C GLY A 606 10.54 -20.74 53.14
N ARG A 607 11.33 -19.99 53.92
CA ARG A 607 11.25 -19.95 55.39
C ARG A 607 10.19 -19.00 55.95
N ARG A 608 9.46 -18.30 55.08
CA ARG A 608 8.46 -17.29 55.47
C ARG A 608 7.15 -17.48 54.69
N PRO A 609 6.49 -18.64 54.80
CA PRO A 609 5.30 -18.96 54.02
C PRO A 609 4.13 -17.99 54.23
N CYS A 610 3.92 -17.42 55.42
CA CYS A 610 2.85 -16.45 55.66
C CYS A 610 3.19 -15.08 55.06
N GLN A 611 4.33 -14.51 55.44
CA GLN A 611 4.78 -13.20 54.99
C GLN A 611 4.96 -13.17 53.48
N GLY A 612 5.58 -14.21 52.88
CA GLY A 612 5.74 -14.33 51.43
C GLY A 612 4.41 -14.47 50.68
N CYS A 613 3.41 -15.10 51.29
CA CYS A 613 2.05 -15.16 50.74
C CYS A 613 1.39 -13.77 50.69
N VAL A 614 1.33 -13.07 51.83
CA VAL A 614 0.57 -11.81 51.93
C VAL A 614 1.32 -10.60 51.36
N SER A 615 2.65 -10.68 51.25
CA SER A 615 3.47 -9.69 50.53
C SER A 615 3.50 -9.93 49.01
N SER A 616 2.87 -10.99 48.53
CA SER A 616 2.82 -11.31 47.11
C SER A 616 2.12 -10.22 46.32
N ARG A 617 2.71 -9.86 45.17
CA ARG A 617 2.12 -8.92 44.20
C ARG A 617 0.74 -9.36 43.68
N TRP A 618 0.37 -10.63 43.88
CA TRP A 618 -0.91 -11.20 43.43
C TRP A 618 -2.05 -11.03 44.43
N GLY A 619 -1.80 -10.40 45.60
CA GLY A 619 -2.83 -10.16 46.62
C GLY A 619 -3.35 -11.45 47.26
N CYS A 620 -2.46 -12.42 47.50
CA CYS A 620 -2.81 -13.66 48.17
C CYS A 620 -3.03 -13.43 49.69
N ASN A 621 -3.85 -14.26 50.30
CA ASN A 621 -4.19 -14.24 51.72
C ASN A 621 -3.75 -15.54 52.39
N TRP A 622 -3.41 -15.47 53.67
CA TRP A 622 -2.92 -16.63 54.41
C TRP A 622 -3.97 -17.20 55.36
N CYS A 623 -4.23 -18.50 55.24
CA CYS A 623 -5.14 -19.24 56.12
C CYS A 623 -4.39 -19.90 57.26
N ILE A 624 -4.44 -19.30 58.46
CA ILE A 624 -3.54 -19.69 59.55
C ILE A 624 -3.72 -21.14 60.01
N HIS A 625 -4.96 -21.60 60.20
CA HIS A 625 -5.20 -22.96 60.69
C HIS A 625 -5.01 -24.03 59.62
N GLN A 626 -5.23 -23.65 58.37
CA GLN A 626 -5.09 -24.55 57.22
C GLN A 626 -3.65 -24.62 56.72
N HIS A 627 -2.82 -23.63 57.09
CA HIS A 627 -1.45 -23.47 56.64
C HIS A 627 -1.35 -23.40 55.11
N VAL A 628 -2.26 -22.65 54.49
CA VAL A 628 -2.39 -22.54 53.02
C VAL A 628 -2.46 -21.08 52.60
N CYS A 629 -1.68 -20.73 51.58
CA CYS A 629 -1.80 -19.48 50.84
C CYS A 629 -2.90 -19.60 49.77
N THR A 630 -3.87 -18.70 49.82
CA THR A 630 -5.08 -18.74 48.98
C THR A 630 -5.36 -17.38 48.34
N HIS A 631 -5.97 -17.37 47.17
CA HIS A 631 -6.49 -16.14 46.56
C HIS A 631 -7.87 -15.75 47.11
N LYS A 632 -8.54 -16.66 47.84
CA LYS A 632 -9.86 -16.39 48.40
C LYS A 632 -9.76 -15.32 49.48
N HIS A 633 -10.76 -14.44 49.54
CA HIS A 633 -10.82 -13.40 50.55
C HIS A 633 -11.00 -13.97 51.96
N THR A 634 -11.67 -15.13 52.11
CA THR A 634 -11.89 -15.75 53.42
C THR A 634 -11.50 -17.21 53.41
N CYS A 635 -10.85 -17.63 54.50
CA CYS A 635 -10.51 -19.02 54.75
C CYS A 635 -11.74 -19.83 55.14
N SER A 636 -11.73 -21.12 54.79
CA SER A 636 -12.85 -22.01 55.14
C SER A 636 -12.86 -22.39 56.62
N GLN A 637 -11.70 -22.31 57.28
CA GLN A 637 -11.56 -22.53 58.73
C GLN A 637 -10.61 -21.51 59.34
N GLY A 638 -11.12 -20.79 60.34
CA GLY A 638 -10.40 -19.86 61.22
C GLY A 638 -9.89 -18.56 60.57
N ILE A 639 -8.84 -17.96 61.14
CA ILE A 639 -8.45 -16.56 60.85
C ILE A 639 -7.73 -16.44 59.49
N THR A 640 -8.11 -15.42 58.71
CA THR A 640 -7.45 -15.03 57.46
C THR A 640 -6.52 -13.85 57.74
N ILE A 641 -5.26 -13.96 57.34
CA ILE A 641 -4.26 -12.89 57.48
C ILE A 641 -4.11 -12.18 56.14
N TYR A 642 -4.23 -10.85 56.17
CA TYR A 642 -4.13 -9.97 55.00
C TYR A 642 -2.85 -9.11 55.02
N ASN A 643 -2.18 -9.03 56.17
CA ASN A 643 -1.03 -8.15 56.37
C ASN A 643 0.16 -8.95 56.92
N GLN A 644 1.34 -8.73 56.35
CA GLN A 644 2.58 -9.40 56.76
C GLN A 644 2.93 -9.16 58.24
N ASN A 645 2.51 -8.02 58.80
CA ASN A 645 2.77 -7.67 60.19
C ASN A 645 1.97 -8.51 61.20
N GLU A 646 0.92 -9.21 60.73
CA GLU A 646 0.07 -10.08 61.55
C GLU A 646 0.50 -11.54 61.45
N CYS A 647 1.49 -11.87 60.60
CA CYS A 647 1.98 -13.24 60.44
C CYS A 647 2.67 -13.75 61.71
N PRO A 648 2.38 -15.00 62.13
CA PRO A 648 3.14 -15.66 63.18
C PRO A 648 4.58 -15.87 62.74
N CYS A 649 5.54 -15.35 63.51
CA CYS A 649 6.95 -15.34 63.13
C CYS A 649 7.88 -15.51 64.33
N VAL A 650 9.02 -16.16 64.13
CA VAL A 650 10.13 -16.25 65.07
C VAL A 650 11.09 -15.08 64.81
N GLU A 651 11.19 -14.17 65.77
CA GLU A 651 11.91 -12.90 65.64
C GLU A 651 13.40 -13.09 65.87
N LYS A 652 13.80 -13.67 67.00
CA LYS A 652 15.21 -13.73 67.42
C LYS A 652 15.49 -14.81 68.45
N VAL A 653 16.77 -15.13 68.62
CA VAL A 653 17.27 -15.88 69.77
C VAL A 653 17.32 -14.95 70.99
N GLN A 654 16.75 -15.36 72.12
CA GLN A 654 16.72 -14.55 73.34
C GLN A 654 18.08 -14.51 74.05
N ASP A 655 18.74 -15.67 74.12
CA ASP A 655 20.01 -15.89 74.83
C ASP A 655 21.19 -15.96 73.83
N SER A 656 22.31 -16.57 74.22
CA SER A 656 23.44 -16.78 73.32
C SER A 656 23.07 -17.74 72.18
N PRO A 657 23.30 -17.36 70.91
CA PRO A 657 23.10 -18.24 69.75
C PRO A 657 24.22 -19.29 69.59
N LEU A 658 25.27 -19.24 70.42
CA LEU A 658 26.40 -20.16 70.36
C LEU A 658 26.10 -21.46 71.13
N LEU A 659 26.16 -22.58 70.41
CA LEU A 659 25.94 -23.91 70.95
C LEU A 659 27.26 -24.71 70.96
N PRO A 660 27.86 -24.95 72.14
CA PRO A 660 29.04 -25.79 72.22
C PRO A 660 28.75 -27.23 71.80
N VAL A 661 29.65 -27.80 70.99
CA VAL A 661 29.55 -29.16 70.45
C VAL A 661 29.56 -30.20 71.59
N ASN A 662 28.68 -31.20 71.51
CA ASN A 662 28.53 -32.28 72.49
C ASN A 662 28.18 -31.84 73.92
N VAL A 663 27.56 -30.66 74.08
CA VAL A 663 27.09 -30.16 75.37
C VAL A 663 25.58 -29.95 75.32
N GLU A 664 24.85 -30.48 76.31
CA GLU A 664 23.41 -30.23 76.43
C GLU A 664 23.15 -28.76 76.68
N ARG A 665 22.46 -28.12 75.74
CA ARG A 665 22.01 -26.74 75.87
C ARG A 665 20.57 -26.62 75.41
N LYS A 666 19.81 -25.80 76.14
CA LYS A 666 18.51 -25.30 75.72
C LYS A 666 18.69 -24.01 74.92
N ILE A 667 17.78 -23.78 73.97
CA ILE A 667 17.73 -22.56 73.15
C ILE A 667 16.37 -21.94 73.39
N THR A 668 16.33 -20.65 73.71
CA THR A 668 15.08 -19.90 73.84
C THR A 668 14.95 -18.92 72.69
N LEU A 669 13.84 -19.00 71.96
CA LEU A 669 13.49 -18.14 70.84
C LEU A 669 12.32 -17.23 71.24
N VAL A 670 12.29 -16.03 70.66
CA VAL A 670 11.18 -15.09 70.79
C VAL A 670 10.31 -15.18 69.53
N GLY A 671 9.03 -15.49 69.71
CA GLY A 671 8.03 -15.53 68.64
C GLY A 671 6.95 -14.46 68.81
N GLN A 672 6.32 -14.07 67.71
CA GLN A 672 5.18 -13.15 67.66
C GLN A 672 3.95 -13.80 67.03
N HIS A 673 2.77 -13.38 67.47
CA HIS A 673 1.45 -13.74 66.95
C HIS A 673 1.11 -15.25 66.95
N LEU A 674 1.79 -16.07 67.76
CA LEU A 674 1.48 -17.50 67.89
C LEU A 674 0.10 -17.76 68.52
N ASN A 675 -0.47 -16.78 69.24
CA ASN A 675 -1.84 -16.84 69.77
C ASN A 675 -2.89 -17.05 68.67
N LEU A 676 -2.61 -16.65 67.43
CA LEU A 676 -3.54 -16.77 66.32
C LEU A 676 -3.80 -18.24 65.92
N PHE A 677 -2.89 -19.18 66.25
CA PHE A 677 -3.09 -20.60 65.95
C PHE A 677 -4.17 -21.25 66.82
N GLN A 678 -4.48 -20.66 68.00
CA GLN A 678 -5.44 -21.19 68.98
C GLN A 678 -5.14 -22.65 69.39
N ASP A 679 -3.86 -22.97 69.57
CA ASP A 679 -3.42 -24.31 69.96
C ASP A 679 -3.69 -24.59 71.43
N GLU A 680 -4.56 -25.57 71.73
CA GLU A 680 -4.85 -25.97 73.11
C GLU A 680 -3.67 -26.68 73.81
N ASN A 681 -2.87 -27.45 73.04
CA ASN A 681 -1.77 -28.27 73.58
C ASN A 681 -0.37 -27.66 73.40
N LEU A 682 -0.24 -26.56 72.64
CA LEU A 682 1.04 -25.88 72.36
C LEU A 682 2.18 -26.84 71.94
N ASP A 683 1.88 -27.79 71.05
CA ASP A 683 2.83 -28.81 70.56
C ASP A 683 3.75 -28.27 69.44
N TYR A 684 4.93 -27.76 69.81
CA TYR A 684 5.93 -27.19 68.89
C TYR A 684 7.27 -27.94 68.92
N GLU A 685 8.02 -27.86 67.82
CA GLU A 685 9.32 -28.47 67.64
C GLU A 685 10.31 -27.47 67.04
N CYS A 686 11.55 -27.47 67.56
CA CYS A 686 12.68 -26.79 66.97
C CYS A 686 13.40 -27.75 66.02
N VAL A 687 13.65 -27.31 64.79
CA VAL A 687 14.37 -28.08 63.77
C VAL A 687 15.64 -27.34 63.39
N LEU A 688 16.78 -27.93 63.75
CA LEU A 688 18.10 -27.42 63.37
C LEU A 688 18.61 -28.18 62.15
N ALA A 689 19.02 -27.46 61.11
CA ALA A 689 19.64 -28.02 59.92
C ALA A 689 21.17 -27.98 60.09
N ILE A 690 21.78 -29.16 60.26
CA ILE A 690 23.22 -29.36 60.46
C ILE A 690 23.71 -30.40 59.46
N GLU A 691 24.66 -30.07 58.60
CA GLU A 691 25.24 -30.98 57.60
C GLU A 691 24.19 -31.69 56.70
N ASN A 692 23.17 -30.95 56.28
CA ASN A 692 22.00 -31.47 55.55
C ASN A 692 21.18 -32.53 56.30
N GLN A 693 21.39 -32.69 57.61
CA GLN A 693 20.55 -33.49 58.50
C GLN A 693 19.68 -32.57 59.35
N SER A 694 18.44 -32.99 59.59
CA SER A 694 17.50 -32.27 60.44
C SER A 694 17.50 -32.87 61.85
N VAL A 695 17.96 -32.08 62.81
CA VAL A 695 17.87 -32.40 64.24
C VAL A 695 16.58 -31.80 64.78
N VAL A 696 15.65 -32.65 65.22
CA VAL A 696 14.32 -32.25 65.71
C VAL A 696 14.28 -32.36 67.22
N VAL A 697 13.92 -31.29 67.90
CA VAL A 697 13.86 -31.20 69.36
C VAL A 697 12.49 -30.65 69.77
N GLN A 698 11.84 -31.27 70.76
CA GLN A 698 10.57 -30.77 71.30
C GLN A 698 10.75 -29.38 71.91
N ALA A 699 9.72 -28.53 71.85
CA ALA A 699 9.76 -27.18 72.41
C ALA A 699 8.59 -26.95 73.38
N SER A 700 8.85 -26.21 74.45
CA SER A 700 7.81 -25.66 75.34
C SER A 700 7.56 -24.20 74.98
N VAL A 701 6.29 -23.80 74.87
CA VAL A 701 5.89 -22.44 74.47
C VAL A 701 5.13 -21.76 75.60
N GLU A 702 5.56 -20.54 75.97
CA GLU A 702 4.95 -19.73 77.02
C GLU A 702 4.63 -18.32 76.50
N SER A 703 3.48 -17.75 76.87
CA SER A 703 3.11 -16.38 76.49
C SER A 703 3.70 -15.35 77.45
N ASP A 704 4.13 -14.19 76.94
CA ASP A 704 4.56 -13.07 77.79
C ASP A 704 3.36 -12.45 78.53
N ALA A 705 3.44 -12.36 79.85
CA ALA A 705 2.36 -11.87 80.71
C ALA A 705 2.02 -10.37 80.50
N LYS A 706 2.92 -9.59 79.92
CA LYS A 706 2.76 -8.15 79.64
C LYS A 706 2.44 -7.87 78.17
N LYS A 707 2.83 -8.75 77.25
CA LYS A 707 2.61 -8.62 75.81
C LYS A 707 2.00 -9.93 75.24
N PRO A 708 0.66 -10.04 75.15
CA PRO A 708 0.00 -11.28 74.75
C PRO A 708 0.27 -11.76 73.31
N SER A 709 0.87 -10.91 72.47
CA SER A 709 1.34 -11.29 71.13
C SER A 709 2.75 -11.89 71.12
N VAL A 710 3.50 -11.82 72.22
CA VAL A 710 4.89 -12.30 72.33
C VAL A 710 4.93 -13.63 73.07
N PHE A 711 5.72 -14.57 72.54
CA PHE A 711 5.86 -15.92 73.05
C PHE A 711 7.33 -16.29 73.19
N PHE A 712 7.66 -17.04 74.24
CA PHE A 712 8.96 -17.64 74.46
C PHE A 712 8.88 -19.12 74.10
N ILE A 713 9.67 -19.53 73.11
CA ILE A 713 9.73 -20.91 72.59
C ILE A 713 11.05 -21.51 73.06
N THR A 714 11.02 -22.38 74.05
CA THR A 714 12.22 -23.03 74.61
C THR A 714 12.36 -24.45 74.05
N CYS A 715 13.36 -24.67 73.21
CA CYS A 715 13.74 -25.99 72.75
C CYS A 715 14.33 -26.79 73.93
N GLN A 716 13.91 -28.04 74.11
CA GLN A 716 14.43 -28.92 75.15
C GLN A 716 15.96 -29.09 75.05
N PRO A 717 16.68 -29.36 76.15
CA PRO A 717 18.12 -29.57 76.11
C PRO A 717 18.50 -30.71 75.16
N TYR A 718 19.44 -30.45 74.25
CA TYR A 718 19.94 -31.44 73.30
C TYR A 718 21.45 -31.27 73.06
N GLN A 719 22.13 -32.36 72.68
CA GLN A 719 23.55 -32.36 72.33
C GLN A 719 23.72 -32.25 70.82
N TYR A 720 24.19 -31.10 70.35
CA TYR A 720 24.43 -30.86 68.92
C TYR A 720 25.87 -31.21 68.54
N ALA A 721 26.05 -31.79 67.37
CA ALA A 721 27.36 -32.12 66.83
C ALA A 721 27.38 -31.97 65.31
N TYR A 722 28.55 -31.61 64.78
CA TYR A 722 28.86 -31.60 63.34
C TYR A 722 30.25 -32.21 63.14
N SER A 723 30.48 -32.78 61.96
CA SER A 723 31.68 -33.54 61.60
C SER A 723 32.72 -32.73 60.83
N VAL A 724 32.35 -31.60 60.23
CA VAL A 724 33.27 -30.69 59.52
C VAL A 724 34.29 -30.05 60.48
N LEU A 725 35.56 -30.03 60.08
CA LEU A 725 36.66 -29.42 60.83
C LEU A 725 36.63 -27.88 60.67
N MET A 726 35.77 -27.22 61.43
CA MET A 726 35.69 -25.75 61.52
C MET A 726 35.41 -25.29 62.94
N GLU A 727 35.91 -24.10 63.32
CA GLU A 727 35.73 -23.54 64.68
C GLU A 727 34.27 -23.20 64.98
N GLU A 728 33.53 -22.70 63.98
CA GLU A 728 32.11 -22.37 64.09
C GLU A 728 31.35 -22.88 62.86
N TYR A 729 30.22 -23.57 63.08
CA TYR A 729 29.32 -24.03 62.03
C TYR A 729 28.00 -23.24 62.06
N PRO A 730 27.65 -22.49 61.01
CA PRO A 730 26.38 -21.78 60.94
C PRO A 730 25.24 -22.77 60.66
N ALA A 731 24.42 -23.04 61.68
CA ALA A 731 23.23 -23.87 61.55
C ALA A 731 21.97 -22.99 61.46
N THR A 732 21.00 -23.39 60.63
CA THR A 732 19.68 -22.75 60.63
C THR A 732 18.79 -23.44 61.66
N ILE A 733 18.14 -22.65 62.52
CA ILE A 733 17.03 -23.11 63.35
C ILE A 733 15.70 -22.64 62.76
N ASN A 734 14.74 -23.55 62.67
CA ASN A 734 13.36 -23.27 62.28
C ASN A 734 12.43 -23.80 63.36
N VAL A 735 11.30 -23.14 63.58
CA VAL A 735 10.25 -23.67 64.47
C VAL A 735 9.12 -24.22 63.60
N ARG A 736 8.68 -25.44 63.90
CA ARG A 736 7.49 -26.03 63.28
C ARG A 736 6.51 -26.50 64.34
N ARG A 737 5.23 -26.47 63.99
CA ARG A 737 4.17 -27.16 64.75
C ARG A 737 4.22 -28.65 64.44
N LYS A 738 3.89 -29.52 65.39
CA LYS A 738 4.04 -31.00 65.33
C LYS A 738 3.37 -31.70 64.12
N ASN A 739 2.46 -31.02 63.42
CA ASN A 739 1.89 -31.43 62.12
C ASN A 739 2.76 -31.04 60.91
N ASN A 740 4.05 -30.76 61.10
CA ASN A 740 5.03 -30.31 60.08
C ASN A 740 4.78 -28.93 59.45
N PHE A 741 4.07 -28.02 60.12
CA PHE A 741 3.86 -26.66 59.62
C PHE A 741 4.96 -25.72 60.08
N LEU A 742 5.74 -25.18 59.13
CA LEU A 742 6.84 -24.26 59.38
C LEU A 742 6.29 -22.88 59.77
N ILE A 743 6.79 -22.29 60.85
CA ILE A 743 6.49 -20.92 61.23
C ILE A 743 7.48 -19.99 60.55
N ASP A 744 7.02 -18.82 60.11
CA ASP A 744 7.89 -17.82 59.53
C ASP A 744 9.05 -17.49 60.48
N SER A 745 10.23 -17.22 59.94
CA SER A 745 11.40 -16.85 60.74
C SER A 745 12.11 -15.65 60.12
N ALA A 746 12.62 -14.76 60.98
CA ALA A 746 13.47 -13.66 60.54
C ALA A 746 14.72 -14.18 59.78
N GLU A 747 15.27 -13.35 58.91
CA GLU A 747 16.40 -13.72 58.03
C GLU A 747 17.67 -13.92 58.86
N ASP A 748 17.79 -13.13 59.92
CA ASP A 748 18.88 -13.18 60.87
C ASP A 748 18.33 -13.15 62.30
N LEU A 749 18.34 -14.32 62.96
CA LEU A 749 17.85 -14.47 64.33
C LEU A 749 18.81 -13.86 65.38
N TYR A 750 19.92 -13.23 64.96
CA TYR A 750 20.91 -12.57 65.82
C TYR A 750 20.57 -11.09 66.11
N GLY A 751 19.46 -10.58 65.59
CA GLY A 751 19.00 -9.21 65.86
C GLY A 751 18.01 -8.63 64.85
N GLY A 752 17.46 -9.43 63.94
CA GLY A 752 16.43 -8.99 63.01
C GLY A 752 15.05 -8.93 63.65
N ASP A 753 14.26 -7.95 63.26
CA ASP A 753 12.82 -7.96 63.51
C ASP A 753 12.14 -8.83 62.43
N CYS A 754 10.98 -9.41 62.74
CA CYS A 754 10.10 -9.99 61.72
C CYS A 754 9.48 -8.92 60.79
N LEU A 755 9.90 -7.65 60.88
CA LEU A 755 9.38 -6.49 60.18
C LEU A 755 10.30 -6.05 59.04
#